data_AF-A0A090LKK6-F1
#
_entry.id   AF-A0A090LKK6-F1
#
_cell.length_a   1.000
_cell.length_b   1.000
_cell.length_c   1.000
_cell.angle_alpha   90.00
_cell.angle_beta   90.00
_cell.angle_gamma   90.00
#
_symmetry.space_group_name_H-M   'P 1'
#
loop_
_entity.id
_entity.type
_entity.pdbx_description
1 polymer ?
#
loop_
_entity_poly.entity_id
_entity_poly.type
_entity_poly.pdbx_seq_one_letter_code
_entity_poly.pdbx_strand_id
1 'polypeptide(L)'
;MASWLKNIHGHIQEFAQDVLNEAVVDNVDAEAELTVLKQKLIDAELRLSSEQVKIAQLEAKLIGLSDQANASEDSSENIKAKYKSILSLKEKEILNLKNENEKLKEELLVMEPLPDFKEKGNTSNSSIVQDLKNKLSKCKKELAEAKKIINSKDNRENMITKQELEDKIREMKELHNSEIAALMANHEENLKNFKNEYEEMLGNNSSINNDNKYEEKIHELEEKVKAFENQQFKIGDVTNDNEQIDSLEKDNENLSHRILELKKELDEKEKVIQDLSNDNEVQQTALEAMKKHLENVNKKSLDNAKELKDSLEKDLLGKEAENKKLLAEVQESVQAKHLIEEKMNKMKEIHTSELDDMNKRIQELLSRLESSEKIIGEATSKFDSEKNSEEMIEKKEYDILLEKYNNILLNYEQVQRVGAEENEKTNELHSRCDKLNASLLLFKANGQKQEEENKKLLQKLNDLSKEFDVLRNGLERTKEVHRVENLRWLEEKDDLLKKLESATKFNLKESEDEIAELKEKLKTAQEEVENLKRNRMSPINHAKDSDGESNNGWRRLGDDHHEIMSVKTGSEVESTEVNDIEGIVAAMNVELQEQKIINNDLQLKVIDLERIISEKDKEMNEKDETHNVEIEASNDELIKWKDLAEDLRAKYEEAKNYENELIERLNKFENNTEENSDLVAAKNDVENMKKRLSELEEEKMKILDNESELKQEVELLKEELEEMRRKNQGNQEGFKTEKEIIERNLSESMKKIIDLENFLAAKHQESQNYYNKIQELVQELSNKDEEIKRQEKLYEGLHTQMCYLEEEKCKYQSEVGRLKDHLMVIEEQTTADQIAAEDRETELRKRINELERIKSESTDFAAEFKDEFNRKINDLTTEIEMLKEHKNILENELLGKSGEIEAANVNLRTLQNALQDLTEDQLMETKKYKDQINLLEIEINKFHQTIDEMNMVKTTLESEKVGLNGIISELKKQLEDRNQDISDLEMQLQDIHNEREKQSNLSHRSVHSSHGDLGVYNAPSTYKIDDNTLRQLFLSYFLAEEDKKPEIAVLLSSILNYSLEDREKINMHAMALNNQKRGWIASILTSPNSSYSTTQSTTSTNTSLTEQFVRFLENESKIKKNSIAITEMSNELNETQLDMGF
;
A
#
# COMPACT_ATOMS: atom_id res chain seq x y z
N MET A 1 78.93 -5.39 16.96
CA MET A 1 78.10 -6.11 17.95
C MET A 1 77.22 -5.18 18.78
N ALA A 2 77.73 -4.32 19.66
CA ALA A 2 76.88 -3.51 20.56
C ALA A 2 75.77 -2.70 19.84
N SER A 3 76.08 -2.05 18.71
CA SER A 3 75.07 -1.33 17.91
C SER A 3 74.02 -2.23 17.25
N TRP A 4 74.35 -3.49 16.98
CA TRP A 4 73.45 -4.48 16.35
C TRP A 4 72.53 -5.10 17.40
N LEU A 5 73.07 -5.46 18.57
CA LEU A 5 72.27 -5.87 19.74
C LEU A 5 71.31 -4.76 20.19
N LYS A 6 71.72 -3.49 20.14
CA LYS A 6 70.84 -2.36 20.46
C LYS A 6 69.73 -2.16 19.42
N ASN A 7 69.98 -2.48 18.14
CA ASN A 7 68.96 -2.43 17.10
C ASN A 7 67.95 -3.58 17.24
N ILE A 8 68.42 -4.80 17.50
CA ILE A 8 67.56 -5.96 17.78
C ILE A 8 66.71 -5.72 19.03
N HIS A 9 67.30 -5.14 20.09
CA HIS A 9 66.54 -4.78 21.30
C HIS A 9 65.47 -3.72 21.02
N GLY A 10 65.76 -2.74 20.14
CA GLY A 10 64.78 -1.77 19.66
C GLY A 10 63.60 -2.43 18.95
N HIS A 11 63.87 -3.28 17.95
CA HIS A 11 62.81 -3.98 17.20
C HIS A 11 62.01 -4.96 18.07
N ILE A 12 62.63 -5.64 19.04
CA ILE A 12 61.91 -6.47 20.01
C ILE A 12 61.01 -5.61 20.91
N GLN A 13 61.44 -4.38 21.25
CA GLN A 13 60.67 -3.48 22.09
C GLN A 13 59.53 -2.79 21.32
N GLU A 14 59.73 -2.43 20.05
CA GLU A 14 58.66 -1.99 19.13
C GLU A 14 57.63 -3.10 18.94
N PHE A 15 58.06 -4.32 18.58
CA PHE A 15 57.18 -5.48 18.40
C PHE A 15 56.39 -5.81 19.68
N ALA A 16 57.03 -5.79 20.85
CA ALA A 16 56.32 -6.02 22.11
C ALA A 16 55.31 -4.91 22.44
N GLN A 17 55.57 -3.66 22.04
CA GLN A 17 54.67 -2.54 22.24
C GLN A 17 53.47 -2.60 21.27
N ASP A 18 53.69 -2.97 20.01
CA ASP A 18 52.62 -3.13 19.02
C ASP A 18 51.70 -4.30 19.36
N VAL A 19 52.24 -5.46 19.79
CA VAL A 19 51.44 -6.59 20.29
C VAL A 19 50.64 -6.20 21.55
N LEU A 20 51.21 -5.38 22.45
CA LEU A 20 50.49 -4.84 23.61
C LEU A 20 49.39 -3.85 23.21
N ASN A 21 49.60 -3.04 22.18
CA ASN A 21 48.60 -2.09 21.70
C ASN A 21 47.46 -2.82 20.96
N GLU A 22 47.76 -3.80 20.09
CA GLU A 22 46.75 -4.60 19.37
C GLU A 22 45.89 -5.41 20.37
N ALA A 23 46.51 -6.03 21.40
CA ALA A 23 45.79 -6.72 22.47
C ALA A 23 44.97 -5.80 23.41
N VAL A 24 45.20 -4.49 23.38
CA VAL A 24 44.38 -3.49 24.09
C VAL A 24 43.25 -2.96 23.20
N VAL A 25 43.43 -2.92 21.87
CA VAL A 25 42.41 -2.49 20.92
C VAL A 25 41.35 -3.59 20.70
N ASP A 26 41.73 -4.87 20.67
CA ASP A 26 40.78 -6.00 20.59
C ASP A 26 40.00 -6.22 21.90
N ASN A 27 40.41 -5.58 23.01
CA ASN A 27 39.59 -5.43 24.22
C ASN A 27 38.66 -4.20 24.11
N VAL A 28 37.89 -4.10 23.02
CA VAL A 28 36.71 -3.24 22.99
C VAL A 28 35.80 -3.73 24.11
N ASP A 29 35.61 -2.87 25.10
CA ASP A 29 35.01 -3.20 26.39
C ASP A 29 33.69 -3.99 26.19
N ALA A 30 33.66 -5.26 26.58
CA ALA A 30 32.47 -6.11 26.38
C ALA A 30 31.25 -5.53 27.12
N GLU A 31 31.48 -4.68 28.12
CA GLU A 31 30.45 -3.91 28.82
C GLU A 31 29.86 -2.77 27.94
N ALA A 32 30.61 -2.22 26.97
CA ALA A 32 30.14 -1.28 25.96
C ALA A 32 29.23 -1.94 24.92
N GLU A 33 29.61 -3.11 24.37
CA GLU A 33 28.74 -3.85 23.46
C GLU A 33 27.45 -4.33 24.17
N LEU A 34 27.60 -4.80 25.41
CA LEU A 34 26.48 -5.28 26.23
C LEU A 34 25.55 -4.13 26.66
N THR A 35 26.05 -2.90 26.79
CA THR A 35 25.18 -1.71 27.00
C THR A 35 24.48 -1.27 25.72
N VAL A 36 25.11 -1.33 24.55
CA VAL A 36 24.45 -1.10 23.25
C VAL A 36 23.36 -2.14 22.98
N LEU A 37 23.61 -3.43 23.28
CA LEU A 37 22.60 -4.49 23.15
C LEU A 37 21.44 -4.32 24.14
N LYS A 38 21.71 -3.90 25.40
CA LYS A 38 20.66 -3.54 26.35
C LYS A 38 19.81 -2.36 25.86
N GLN A 39 20.43 -1.33 25.27
CA GLN A 39 19.70 -0.19 24.72
C GLN A 39 18.79 -0.63 23.55
N LYS A 40 19.33 -1.40 22.59
CA LYS A 40 18.54 -1.96 21.49
C LYS A 40 17.39 -2.85 21.97
N LEU A 41 17.55 -3.59 23.07
CA LEU A 41 16.49 -4.37 23.69
C LEU A 41 15.39 -3.46 24.26
N ILE A 42 15.75 -2.42 25.01
CA ILE A 42 14.81 -1.44 25.59
C ILE A 42 14.02 -0.73 24.47
N ASP A 43 14.69 -0.33 23.39
CA ASP A 43 14.04 0.35 22.25
C ASP A 43 13.09 -0.60 21.50
N ALA A 44 13.42 -1.89 21.40
CA ALA A 44 12.54 -2.91 20.84
C ALA A 44 11.32 -3.20 21.74
N GLU A 45 11.50 -3.27 23.06
CA GLU A 45 10.41 -3.42 24.04
C GLU A 45 9.47 -2.20 24.02
N LEU A 46 10.02 -0.98 23.90
CA LEU A 46 9.24 0.25 23.77
C LEU A 46 8.41 0.26 22.47
N ARG A 47 9.01 -0.12 21.34
CA ARG A 47 8.30 -0.26 20.05
C ARG A 47 7.19 -1.31 20.14
N LEU A 48 7.47 -2.48 20.73
CA LEU A 48 6.47 -3.55 20.93
C LEU A 48 5.28 -3.08 21.78
N SER A 49 5.54 -2.37 22.88
CA SER A 49 4.50 -1.78 23.74
C SER A 49 3.64 -0.77 22.99
N SER A 50 4.25 0.08 22.14
CA SER A 50 3.51 1.06 21.34
C SER A 50 2.60 0.42 20.29
N GLU A 51 3.05 -0.65 19.61
CA GLU A 51 2.21 -1.40 18.67
C GLU A 51 1.11 -2.19 19.39
N GLN A 52 1.35 -2.73 20.59
CA GLN A 52 0.29 -3.36 21.40
C GLN A 52 -0.83 -2.37 21.77
N VAL A 53 -0.49 -1.13 22.16
CA VAL A 53 -1.48 -0.07 22.44
C VAL A 53 -2.25 0.30 21.17
N LYS A 54 -1.59 0.39 20.02
CA LYS A 54 -2.20 0.70 18.72
C LYS A 54 -3.13 -0.43 18.24
N ILE A 55 -2.77 -1.69 18.43
CA ILE A 55 -3.65 -2.84 18.18
C ILE A 55 -4.91 -2.75 19.05
N ALA A 56 -4.77 -2.51 20.36
CA ALA A 56 -5.92 -2.36 21.26
C ALA A 56 -6.84 -1.17 20.87
N GLN A 57 -6.28 -0.08 20.36
CA GLN A 57 -7.06 1.06 19.82
C GLN A 57 -7.80 0.68 18.54
N LEU A 58 -7.18 -0.08 17.63
CA LEU A 58 -7.81 -0.55 16.40
C LEU A 58 -8.91 -1.58 16.69
N GLU A 59 -8.71 -2.48 17.65
CA GLU A 59 -9.73 -3.42 18.13
C GLU A 59 -10.94 -2.68 18.72
N ALA A 60 -10.70 -1.70 19.60
CA ALA A 60 -11.77 -0.87 20.16
C ALA A 60 -12.54 -0.09 19.08
N LYS A 61 -11.84 0.43 18.05
CA LYS A 61 -12.45 1.11 16.90
C LYS A 61 -13.26 0.15 16.03
N LEU A 62 -12.79 -1.08 15.83
CA LEU A 62 -13.49 -2.12 15.07
C LEU A 62 -14.76 -2.59 15.79
N ILE A 63 -14.72 -2.74 17.12
CA ILE A 63 -15.91 -3.00 17.95
C ILE A 63 -16.92 -1.85 17.82
N GLY A 64 -16.47 -0.59 17.96
CA GLY A 64 -17.35 0.58 17.84
C GLY A 64 -18.01 0.72 16.45
N LEU A 65 -17.28 0.41 15.38
CA LEU A 65 -17.84 0.37 14.02
C LEU A 65 -18.82 -0.79 13.81
N SER A 66 -18.56 -1.96 14.42
CA SER A 66 -19.48 -3.11 14.41
C SER A 66 -20.79 -2.77 15.12
N ASP A 67 -20.73 -2.16 16.31
CA ASP A 67 -21.92 -1.72 17.06
C ASP A 67 -22.71 -0.65 16.31
N GLN A 68 -22.02 0.28 15.62
CA GLN A 68 -22.66 1.28 14.77
C GLN A 68 -23.36 0.64 13.55
N ALA A 69 -22.75 -0.38 12.92
CA ALA A 69 -23.35 -1.12 11.83
C ALA A 69 -24.61 -1.87 12.28
N ASN A 70 -24.54 -2.58 13.41
CA ASN A 70 -25.68 -3.29 14.01
C ASN A 70 -26.83 -2.32 14.34
N ALA A 71 -26.55 -1.18 14.98
CA ALA A 71 -27.56 -0.16 15.27
C ALA A 71 -28.19 0.47 14.01
N SER A 72 -27.43 0.57 12.91
CA SER A 72 -27.94 1.00 11.61
C SER A 72 -28.82 -0.07 10.96
N GLU A 73 -28.52 -1.35 11.14
CA GLU A 73 -29.33 -2.47 10.65
C GLU A 73 -30.67 -2.55 11.40
N ASP A 74 -30.65 -2.49 12.74
CA ASP A 74 -31.86 -2.40 13.59
C ASP A 74 -32.78 -1.23 13.19
N SER A 75 -32.19 -0.06 12.91
CA SER A 75 -32.91 1.12 12.43
C SER A 75 -33.54 0.86 11.06
N SER A 76 -32.81 0.22 10.13
CA SER A 76 -33.29 -0.17 8.81
C SER A 76 -34.44 -1.19 8.89
N GLU A 77 -34.35 -2.20 9.76
CA GLU A 77 -35.43 -3.16 10.02
C GLU A 77 -36.68 -2.48 10.57
N ASN A 78 -36.52 -1.57 11.54
CA ASN A 78 -37.62 -0.82 12.13
C ASN A 78 -38.31 0.09 11.08
N ILE A 79 -37.54 0.71 10.19
CA ILE A 79 -38.06 1.47 9.04
C ILE A 79 -38.81 0.55 8.05
N LYS A 80 -38.25 -0.61 7.68
CA LYS A 80 -38.92 -1.62 6.83
C LYS A 80 -40.24 -2.10 7.46
N ALA A 81 -40.26 -2.36 8.77
CA ALA A 81 -41.45 -2.77 9.50
C ALA A 81 -42.54 -1.67 9.50
N LYS A 82 -42.16 -0.40 9.69
CA LYS A 82 -43.07 0.75 9.56
C LYS A 82 -43.66 0.87 8.16
N TYR A 83 -42.84 0.78 7.10
CA TYR A 83 -43.34 0.80 5.72
C TYR A 83 -44.29 -0.36 5.41
N LYS A 84 -43.97 -1.58 5.87
CA LYS A 84 -44.85 -2.76 5.73
C LYS A 84 -46.20 -2.58 6.43
N SER A 85 -46.20 -1.93 7.60
CA SER A 85 -47.44 -1.56 8.32
C SER A 85 -48.27 -0.52 7.57
N ILE A 86 -47.62 0.53 7.05
CA ILE A 86 -48.29 1.58 6.25
C ILE A 86 -48.89 1.00 4.96
N LEU A 87 -48.16 0.14 4.25
CA LEU A 87 -48.64 -0.58 3.07
C LEU A 87 -49.88 -1.42 3.39
N SER A 88 -49.82 -2.24 4.46
CA SER A 88 -50.98 -3.07 4.86
C SER A 88 -52.22 -2.24 5.26
N LEU A 89 -52.02 -1.05 5.86
CA LEU A 89 -53.11 -0.11 6.13
C LEU A 89 -53.69 0.47 4.83
N LYS A 90 -52.85 0.84 3.86
CA LYS A 90 -53.28 1.37 2.56
C LYS A 90 -53.98 0.32 1.69
N GLU A 91 -53.52 -0.93 1.71
CA GLU A 91 -54.20 -2.05 1.06
C GLU A 91 -55.62 -2.27 1.61
N LYS A 92 -55.79 -2.20 2.95
CA LYS A 92 -57.11 -2.26 3.60
C LYS A 92 -58.01 -1.07 3.26
N GLU A 93 -57.45 0.13 3.17
CA GLU A 93 -58.17 1.34 2.76
C GLU A 93 -58.67 1.22 1.31
N ILE A 94 -57.82 0.77 0.39
CA ILE A 94 -58.17 0.49 -1.02
C ILE A 94 -59.24 -0.60 -1.11
N LEU A 95 -59.14 -1.67 -0.33
CA LEU A 95 -60.15 -2.74 -0.30
C LEU A 95 -61.52 -2.21 0.17
N ASN A 96 -61.55 -1.39 1.22
CA ASN A 96 -62.77 -0.78 1.72
C ASN A 96 -63.41 0.16 0.68
N LEU A 97 -62.62 1.02 0.05
CA LEU A 97 -63.10 1.93 -1.02
C LEU A 97 -63.60 1.16 -2.26
N LYS A 98 -63.00 0.00 -2.57
CA LYS A 98 -63.47 -0.88 -3.64
C LYS A 98 -64.84 -1.50 -3.29
N ASN A 99 -64.99 -2.02 -2.08
CA ASN A 99 -66.25 -2.58 -1.60
C ASN A 99 -67.37 -1.52 -1.54
N GLU A 100 -67.05 -0.29 -1.15
CA GLU A 100 -67.99 0.84 -1.16
C GLU A 100 -68.42 1.23 -2.58
N ASN A 101 -67.49 1.25 -3.54
CA ASN A 101 -67.81 1.46 -4.95
C ASN A 101 -68.68 0.34 -5.55
N GLU A 102 -68.41 -0.93 -5.24
CA GLU A 102 -69.25 -2.04 -5.71
C GLU A 102 -70.66 -1.95 -5.10
N LYS A 103 -70.79 -1.62 -3.82
CA LYS A 103 -72.09 -1.40 -3.16
C LYS A 103 -72.86 -0.23 -3.76
N LEU A 104 -72.21 0.90 -4.03
CA LEU A 104 -72.84 2.04 -4.71
C LEU A 104 -73.26 1.68 -6.15
N LYS A 105 -72.49 0.83 -6.83
CA LYS A 105 -72.82 0.33 -8.17
C LYS A 105 -74.04 -0.60 -8.16
N GLU A 106 -74.17 -1.47 -7.15
CA GLU A 106 -75.38 -2.28 -6.93
C GLU A 106 -76.60 -1.40 -6.60
N GLU A 107 -76.45 -0.41 -5.71
CA GLU A 107 -77.52 0.52 -5.33
C GLU A 107 -77.99 1.38 -6.52
N LEU A 108 -77.08 1.76 -7.42
CA LEU A 108 -77.41 2.44 -8.68
C LEU A 108 -78.13 1.52 -9.67
N LEU A 109 -77.77 0.22 -9.71
CA LEU A 109 -78.42 -0.77 -10.58
C LEU A 109 -79.86 -1.10 -10.15
N VAL A 110 -80.16 -0.95 -8.85
CA VAL A 110 -81.51 -1.16 -8.30
C VAL A 110 -82.44 0.05 -8.53
N MET A 111 -81.90 1.21 -8.92
CA MET A 111 -82.67 2.44 -9.21
C MET A 111 -82.98 2.63 -10.71
N GLU A 112 -83.14 1.54 -11.47
CA GLU A 112 -83.66 1.58 -12.84
C GLU A 112 -85.20 1.77 -12.83
N PRO A 113 -85.75 2.83 -13.47
CA PRO A 113 -87.16 3.19 -13.28
C PRO A 113 -88.11 2.37 -14.16
N LEU A 114 -88.94 1.52 -13.56
CA LEU A 114 -90.10 0.93 -14.25
C LEU A 114 -91.14 2.01 -14.61
N PRO A 115 -91.61 2.06 -15.86
CA PRO A 115 -92.64 3.01 -16.29
C PRO A 115 -94.04 2.41 -16.15
N ASP A 116 -94.64 2.52 -14.96
CA ASP A 116 -96.10 2.65 -14.81
C ASP A 116 -96.47 2.95 -13.35
N PHE A 117 -97.15 4.09 -13.11
CA PHE A 117 -98.39 4.20 -12.33
C PHE A 117 -98.79 5.67 -12.19
N LYS A 118 -100.06 5.97 -12.46
CA LYS A 118 -100.67 7.29 -12.22
C LYS A 118 -101.12 7.42 -10.76
N GLU A 119 -101.33 8.68 -10.38
CA GLU A 119 -102.12 9.20 -9.23
C GLU A 119 -101.41 9.47 -7.89
N LYS A 120 -101.54 10.74 -7.48
CA LYS A 120 -101.88 11.23 -6.13
C LYS A 120 -101.09 10.69 -4.93
N GLY A 121 -100.17 11.51 -4.40
CA GLY A 121 -99.63 11.31 -3.05
C GLY A 121 -98.78 12.48 -2.58
N ASN A 122 -99.38 13.39 -1.80
CA ASN A 122 -98.63 14.46 -1.13
C ASN A 122 -97.84 13.88 0.08
N THR A 123 -96.77 14.57 0.50
CA THR A 123 -95.94 14.32 1.71
C THR A 123 -94.96 13.13 1.71
N SER A 124 -93.64 13.42 1.80
CA SER A 124 -92.64 12.84 2.76
C SER A 124 -91.16 13.18 2.43
N ASN A 125 -90.85 13.77 1.27
CA ASN A 125 -89.45 13.99 0.85
C ASN A 125 -88.62 14.97 1.71
N SER A 126 -89.24 15.72 2.63
CA SER A 126 -88.52 16.64 3.53
C SER A 126 -87.61 15.92 4.53
N SER A 127 -87.94 14.70 4.96
CA SER A 127 -87.19 13.99 6.01
C SER A 127 -85.82 13.53 5.52
N ILE A 128 -85.77 12.92 4.33
CA ILE A 128 -84.53 12.38 3.72
C ILE A 128 -83.55 13.51 3.41
N VAL A 129 -84.03 14.64 2.88
CA VAL A 129 -83.20 15.82 2.62
C VAL A 129 -82.64 16.42 3.91
N GLN A 130 -83.42 16.46 5.00
CA GLN A 130 -82.95 16.94 6.30
C GLN A 130 -81.85 16.03 6.88
N ASP A 131 -82.00 14.71 6.76
CA ASP A 131 -81.05 13.73 7.29
C ASP A 131 -79.72 13.71 6.51
N LEU A 132 -79.77 13.85 5.19
CA LEU A 132 -78.58 14.06 4.36
C LEU A 132 -77.86 15.38 4.70
N LYS A 133 -78.61 16.46 4.99
CA LYS A 133 -78.04 17.75 5.42
C LYS A 133 -77.33 17.64 6.77
N ASN A 134 -77.91 16.88 7.70
CA ASN A 134 -77.30 16.59 9.00
C ASN A 134 -76.00 15.78 8.84
N LYS A 135 -76.01 14.71 8.04
CA LYS A 135 -74.81 13.91 7.73
C LYS A 135 -73.69 14.76 7.09
N LEU A 136 -74.02 15.60 6.11
CA LEU A 136 -73.08 16.53 5.48
C LEU A 136 -72.48 17.52 6.50
N SER A 137 -73.28 18.01 7.44
CA SER A 137 -72.80 18.91 8.52
C SER A 137 -71.84 18.21 9.47
N LYS A 138 -72.07 16.92 9.76
CA LYS A 138 -71.23 16.10 10.64
C LYS A 138 -69.86 15.84 10.00
N CYS A 139 -69.81 15.39 8.75
CA CYS A 139 -68.54 15.18 8.02
C CYS A 139 -67.73 16.47 7.87
N LYS A 140 -68.37 17.63 7.65
CA LYS A 140 -67.66 18.93 7.63
C LYS A 140 -67.03 19.28 8.98
N LYS A 141 -67.63 18.86 10.10
CA LYS A 141 -67.12 19.11 11.45
C LYS A 141 -65.94 18.20 11.78
N GLU A 142 -66.07 16.91 11.47
CA GLU A 142 -65.00 15.91 11.63
C GLU A 142 -63.77 16.24 10.75
N LEU A 143 -63.98 16.71 9.52
CA LEU A 143 -62.88 17.15 8.65
C LEU A 143 -62.18 18.43 9.15
N ALA A 144 -62.91 19.32 9.83
CA ALA A 144 -62.32 20.49 10.49
C ALA A 144 -61.51 20.11 11.73
N GLU A 145 -61.96 19.13 12.53
CA GLU A 145 -61.20 18.59 13.66
C GLU A 145 -59.96 17.80 13.18
N ALA A 146 -60.06 16.98 12.14
CA ALA A 146 -58.92 16.30 11.54
C ALA A 146 -57.85 17.29 11.03
N LYS A 147 -58.25 18.36 10.32
CA LYS A 147 -57.33 19.43 9.92
C LYS A 147 -56.69 20.13 11.12
N LYS A 148 -57.43 20.34 12.22
CA LYS A 148 -56.91 20.97 13.43
C LYS A 148 -55.89 20.08 14.15
N ILE A 149 -56.12 18.76 14.18
CA ILE A 149 -55.18 17.77 14.76
C ILE A 149 -53.88 17.73 13.95
N ILE A 150 -53.97 17.63 12.62
CA ILE A 150 -52.80 17.64 11.71
C ILE A 150 -51.97 18.91 11.95
N ASN A 151 -52.59 20.09 11.88
CA ASN A 151 -51.91 21.38 12.04
C ASN A 151 -51.39 21.65 13.47
N SER A 152 -51.75 20.81 14.44
CA SER A 152 -51.25 20.89 15.83
C SER A 152 -50.12 19.90 16.14
N LYS A 153 -49.92 18.87 15.30
CA LYS A 153 -48.85 17.87 15.48
C LYS A 153 -47.51 18.30 14.92
N ASP A 154 -47.46 19.19 13.93
CA ASP A 154 -46.22 19.67 13.32
C ASP A 154 -45.37 20.61 14.21
N ASN A 155 -45.81 20.95 15.43
CA ASN A 155 -45.20 22.02 16.23
C ASN A 155 -44.76 21.66 17.65
N ARG A 156 -44.92 20.42 18.14
CA ARG A 156 -44.36 19.99 19.43
C ARG A 156 -43.91 18.53 19.42
N GLU A 157 -42.75 18.32 20.06
CA GLU A 157 -42.05 17.06 20.34
C GLU A 157 -41.14 16.52 19.22
N ASN A 158 -39.84 16.66 19.46
CA ASN A 158 -38.73 15.83 18.95
C ASN A 158 -38.15 16.09 17.53
N MET A 159 -38.37 17.26 16.91
CA MET A 159 -37.41 17.74 15.92
C MET A 159 -36.25 18.44 16.64
N ILE A 160 -35.10 17.74 16.73
CA ILE A 160 -33.79 18.40 16.79
C ILE A 160 -33.77 19.41 15.66
N THR A 161 -33.55 20.68 15.97
CA THR A 161 -33.60 21.72 14.96
C THR A 161 -32.52 21.47 13.91
N LYS A 162 -32.82 21.79 12.65
CA LYS A 162 -31.86 21.64 11.53
C LYS A 162 -30.50 22.28 11.86
N GLN A 163 -30.53 23.39 12.60
CA GLN A 163 -29.36 24.11 13.08
C GLN A 163 -28.52 23.31 14.10
N GLU A 164 -29.12 22.60 15.07
CA GLU A 164 -28.41 21.72 16.00
C GLU A 164 -27.73 20.53 15.31
N LEU A 165 -28.33 20.01 14.21
CA LEU A 165 -27.68 19.00 13.37
C LEU A 165 -26.52 19.59 12.54
N GLU A 166 -26.70 20.78 11.97
CA GLU A 166 -25.65 21.49 11.22
C GLU A 166 -24.46 21.89 12.11
N ASP A 167 -24.72 22.29 13.37
CA ASP A 167 -23.68 22.62 14.34
C ASP A 167 -22.96 21.34 14.84
N LYS A 168 -23.65 20.22 15.10
CA LYS A 168 -22.99 18.92 15.40
C LYS A 168 -22.15 18.38 14.24
N ILE A 169 -22.60 18.56 13.00
CA ILE A 169 -21.82 18.20 11.80
C ILE A 169 -20.58 19.10 11.67
N ARG A 170 -20.68 20.39 12.05
CA ARG A 170 -19.53 21.31 12.07
C ARG A 170 -18.51 20.90 13.14
N GLU A 171 -18.97 20.62 14.36
CA GLU A 171 -18.14 20.16 15.48
C GLU A 171 -17.40 18.85 15.14
N MET A 172 -18.08 17.86 14.55
CA MET A 172 -17.42 16.63 14.08
C MET A 172 -16.38 16.87 12.99
N LYS A 173 -16.61 17.81 12.06
CA LYS A 173 -15.63 18.15 11.01
C LYS A 173 -14.41 18.87 11.59
N GLU A 174 -14.62 19.76 12.55
CA GLU A 174 -13.53 20.50 13.19
C GLU A 174 -12.65 19.57 14.03
N LEU A 175 -13.26 18.62 14.75
CA LEU A 175 -12.56 17.59 15.50
C LEU A 175 -11.77 16.63 14.58
N HIS A 176 -12.38 16.13 13.50
CA HIS A 176 -11.71 15.26 12.52
C HIS A 176 -10.55 15.98 11.81
N ASN A 177 -10.72 17.26 11.44
CA ASN A 177 -9.64 18.06 10.86
C ASN A 177 -8.48 18.28 11.85
N SER A 178 -8.77 18.44 13.14
CA SER A 178 -7.74 18.54 14.19
C SER A 178 -6.97 17.22 14.38
N GLU A 179 -7.65 16.08 14.26
CA GLU A 179 -7.05 14.74 14.34
C GLU A 179 -6.15 14.44 13.13
N ILE A 180 -6.59 14.79 11.92
CA ILE A 180 -5.75 14.69 10.70
C ILE A 180 -4.51 15.58 10.82
N ALA A 181 -4.64 16.82 11.31
CA ALA A 181 -3.51 17.72 11.50
C ALA A 181 -2.50 17.17 12.53
N ALA A 182 -2.96 16.56 13.62
CA ALA A 182 -2.10 15.92 14.61
C ALA A 182 -1.40 14.67 14.05
N LEU A 183 -2.11 13.84 13.24
CA LEU A 183 -1.53 12.68 12.57
C LEU A 183 -0.46 13.08 11.54
N MET A 184 -0.70 14.14 10.75
CA MET A 184 0.28 14.67 9.81
C MET A 184 1.53 15.17 10.52
N ALA A 185 1.40 15.95 11.59
CA ALA A 185 2.54 16.46 12.36
C ALA A 185 3.39 15.33 12.96
N ASN A 186 2.75 14.29 13.49
CA ASN A 186 3.44 13.11 14.03
C ASN A 186 4.14 12.30 12.90
N HIS A 187 3.51 12.16 11.73
CA HIS A 187 4.15 11.52 10.57
C HIS A 187 5.37 12.32 10.06
N GLU A 188 5.30 13.64 10.07
CA GLU A 188 6.41 14.53 9.69
C GLU A 188 7.58 14.44 10.69
N GLU A 189 7.29 14.36 11.99
CA GLU A 189 8.28 14.13 13.05
C GLU A 189 8.96 12.76 12.92
N ASN A 190 8.19 11.69 12.66
CA ASN A 190 8.76 10.36 12.43
C ASN A 190 9.65 10.29 11.19
N LEU A 191 9.26 10.91 10.07
CA LEU A 191 10.10 11.01 8.87
C LEU A 191 11.41 11.76 9.15
N LYS A 192 11.35 12.81 9.97
CA LYS A 192 12.54 13.56 10.39
C LYS A 192 13.47 12.73 11.28
N ASN A 193 12.91 11.92 12.18
CA ASN A 193 13.69 11.01 13.01
C ASN A 193 14.36 9.89 12.19
N PHE A 194 13.64 9.28 11.24
CA PHE A 194 14.24 8.33 10.31
C PHE A 194 15.37 8.96 9.47
N LYS A 195 15.17 10.18 8.98
CA LYS A 195 16.22 10.89 8.24
C LYS A 195 17.49 11.07 9.09
N ASN A 196 17.34 11.45 10.36
CA ASN A 196 18.47 11.59 11.28
C ASN A 196 19.17 10.24 11.57
N GLU A 197 18.42 9.16 11.80
CA GLU A 197 18.99 7.80 11.99
C GLU A 197 19.80 7.35 10.75
N TYR A 198 19.32 7.63 9.53
CA TYR A 198 20.04 7.29 8.30
C TYR A 198 21.29 8.15 8.07
N GLU A 199 21.25 9.46 8.39
CA GLU A 199 22.42 10.33 8.33
C GLU A 199 23.49 9.92 9.38
N GLU A 200 23.08 9.47 10.57
CA GLU A 200 23.98 8.97 11.62
C GLU A 200 24.61 7.61 11.29
N MET A 201 23.86 6.69 10.67
CA MET A 201 24.43 5.41 10.17
C MET A 201 25.41 5.61 9.02
N LEU A 202 25.16 6.58 8.12
CA LEU A 202 26.09 6.89 7.02
C LEU A 202 27.37 7.59 7.49
N GLY A 203 27.30 8.37 8.58
CA GLY A 203 28.46 9.06 9.16
C GLY A 203 29.51 8.13 9.80
N ASN A 204 29.12 6.93 10.24
CA ASN A 204 30.00 6.05 11.03
C ASN A 204 30.70 4.93 10.23
N ASN A 205 30.32 4.70 8.97
CA ASN A 205 30.82 3.57 8.16
C ASN A 205 32.07 3.86 7.31
N SER A 206 32.70 5.04 7.42
CA SER A 206 33.79 5.46 6.52
C SER A 206 35.22 5.12 7.01
N SER A 207 35.41 4.10 7.84
CA SER A 207 36.71 3.85 8.50
C SER A 207 37.04 2.37 8.80
N ILE A 208 36.88 1.47 7.83
CA ILE A 208 37.48 0.12 7.88
C ILE A 208 38.11 -0.21 6.52
N ASN A 209 39.43 -0.45 6.52
CA ASN A 209 40.23 -0.76 5.33
C ASN A 209 41.07 -2.02 5.65
N ASN A 210 40.59 -3.20 5.23
CA ASN A 210 40.94 -4.48 5.89
C ASN A 210 41.54 -5.57 4.96
N ASP A 211 41.91 -5.26 3.72
CA ASP A 211 42.26 -6.30 2.73
C ASP A 211 43.70 -6.85 2.82
N ASN A 212 44.60 -6.25 3.60
CA ASN A 212 46.02 -6.63 3.61
C ASN A 212 46.43 -7.75 4.58
N LYS A 213 45.52 -8.32 5.40
CA LYS A 213 45.91 -9.28 6.49
C LYS A 213 45.95 -10.76 6.06
N TYR A 214 45.65 -11.09 4.80
CA TYR A 214 45.52 -12.49 4.33
C TYR A 214 46.69 -13.01 3.46
N GLU A 215 47.41 -12.17 2.72
CA GLU A 215 48.54 -12.63 1.89
C GLU A 215 49.76 -13.06 2.71
N GLU A 216 50.07 -12.35 3.79
CA GLU A 216 51.26 -12.59 4.61
C GLU A 216 51.24 -13.95 5.34
N LYS A 217 50.03 -14.43 5.68
CA LYS A 217 49.82 -15.69 6.40
C LYS A 217 49.93 -16.94 5.51
N ILE A 218 49.77 -16.78 4.19
CA ILE A 218 50.00 -17.86 3.22
C ILE A 218 51.51 -18.08 3.06
N HIS A 219 52.30 -17.01 2.98
CA HIS A 219 53.76 -17.09 2.85
C HIS A 219 54.45 -17.72 4.07
N GLU A 220 53.94 -17.50 5.29
CA GLU A 220 54.49 -18.08 6.52
C GLU A 220 54.30 -19.61 6.62
N LEU A 221 53.20 -20.13 6.05
CA LEU A 221 52.92 -21.57 6.02
C LEU A 221 53.79 -22.31 4.99
N GLU A 222 54.11 -21.67 3.86
CA GLU A 222 55.00 -22.24 2.84
C GLU A 222 56.46 -22.38 3.29
N GLU A 223 56.96 -21.52 4.18
CA GLU A 223 58.29 -21.69 4.78
C GLU A 223 58.33 -22.82 5.82
N LYS A 224 57.30 -22.97 6.65
CA LYS A 224 57.26 -24.01 7.70
C LYS A 224 57.25 -25.43 7.11
N VAL A 225 56.59 -25.65 5.97
CA VAL A 225 56.62 -26.95 5.27
C VAL A 225 58.04 -27.28 4.74
N LYS A 226 58.77 -26.30 4.19
CA LYS A 226 60.17 -26.50 3.72
C LYS A 226 61.17 -26.78 4.85
N ALA A 227 60.88 -26.35 6.09
CA ALA A 227 61.73 -26.61 7.24
C ALA A 227 61.71 -28.09 7.69
N PHE A 228 60.55 -28.76 7.58
CA PHE A 228 60.40 -30.15 8.04
C PHE A 228 61.00 -31.20 7.09
N GLU A 229 61.11 -30.95 5.79
CA GLU A 229 61.70 -31.91 4.83
C GLU A 229 63.22 -32.12 5.00
N ASN A 230 63.91 -31.31 5.81
CA ASN A 230 65.37 -31.26 5.87
C ASN A 230 66.04 -31.91 7.09
N GLN A 231 65.30 -32.54 8.01
CA GLN A 231 65.91 -33.21 9.19
C GLN A 231 66.25 -34.69 8.95
N GLN A 232 67.49 -34.94 8.51
CA GLN A 232 68.07 -36.29 8.51
C GLN A 232 68.42 -36.76 9.94
N PHE A 233 67.79 -37.84 10.39
CA PHE A 233 68.20 -38.55 11.61
C PHE A 233 69.61 -39.14 11.47
N LYS A 234 70.46 -38.93 12.49
CA LYS A 234 71.74 -39.62 12.67
C LYS A 234 71.61 -40.66 13.77
N ILE A 235 71.82 -41.92 13.43
CA ILE A 235 71.92 -43.03 14.38
C ILE A 235 73.29 -42.99 15.05
N GLY A 236 73.32 -42.95 16.38
CA GLY A 236 74.52 -43.00 17.21
C GLY A 236 74.75 -44.39 17.77
N ASP A 237 75.99 -44.85 17.68
CA ASP A 237 76.46 -46.20 18.02
C ASP A 237 76.78 -46.31 19.53
N VAL A 238 76.15 -47.23 20.27
CA VAL A 238 76.50 -47.55 21.67
C VAL A 238 76.33 -49.05 21.95
N THR A 239 77.39 -49.67 22.44
CA THR A 239 77.45 -51.08 22.86
C THR A 239 77.40 -51.21 24.39
N ASN A 240 76.43 -51.94 24.95
CA ASN A 240 76.65 -52.79 26.14
C ASN A 240 75.48 -53.76 26.40
N ASP A 241 75.74 -55.07 26.33
CA ASP A 241 74.69 -56.10 26.44
C ASP A 241 74.42 -56.55 27.89
N ASN A 242 73.19 -56.33 28.37
CA ASN A 242 72.28 -57.34 28.96
C ASN A 242 71.13 -56.71 29.76
N GLU A 243 71.38 -55.66 30.57
CA GLU A 243 70.30 -54.97 31.32
C GLU A 243 69.30 -54.27 30.39
N GLN A 244 69.77 -53.88 29.19
CA GLN A 244 68.94 -53.28 28.15
C GLN A 244 68.00 -54.29 27.48
N ILE A 245 68.24 -55.59 27.58
CA ILE A 245 67.35 -56.62 27.00
C ILE A 245 66.10 -56.77 27.87
N ASP A 246 66.25 -56.85 29.19
CA ASP A 246 65.10 -56.92 30.11
C ASP A 246 64.24 -55.64 30.06
N SER A 247 64.85 -54.46 29.87
CA SER A 247 64.08 -53.23 29.63
C SER A 247 63.37 -53.26 28.28
N LEU A 248 64.04 -53.69 27.21
CA LEU A 248 63.44 -53.78 25.88
C LEU A 248 62.36 -54.86 25.77
N GLU A 249 62.44 -55.97 26.52
CA GLU A 249 61.35 -56.95 26.61
C GLU A 249 60.13 -56.34 27.31
N LYS A 250 60.33 -55.61 28.41
CA LYS A 250 59.25 -54.91 29.12
C LYS A 250 58.63 -53.79 28.28
N ASP A 251 59.45 -53.01 27.57
CA ASP A 251 58.99 -51.99 26.64
C ASP A 251 58.25 -52.61 25.45
N ASN A 252 58.67 -53.79 24.98
CA ASN A 252 57.99 -54.52 23.91
C ASN A 252 56.65 -55.14 24.38
N GLU A 253 56.53 -55.56 25.64
CA GLU A 253 55.24 -55.93 26.25
C GLU A 253 54.31 -54.71 26.38
N ASN A 254 54.82 -53.58 26.86
CA ASN A 254 54.06 -52.32 26.95
C ASN A 254 53.61 -51.83 25.56
N LEU A 255 54.51 -51.82 24.56
CA LEU A 255 54.19 -51.50 23.17
C LEU A 255 53.17 -52.48 22.58
N SER A 256 53.28 -53.79 22.88
CA SER A 256 52.28 -54.78 22.46
C SER A 256 50.90 -54.50 23.06
N HIS A 257 50.84 -54.08 24.34
CA HIS A 257 49.59 -53.69 24.98
C HIS A 257 49.02 -52.40 24.37
N ARG A 258 49.85 -51.39 24.13
CA ARG A 258 49.44 -50.12 23.50
C ARG A 258 48.99 -50.31 22.05
N ILE A 259 49.63 -51.19 21.28
CA ILE A 259 49.21 -51.57 19.92
C ILE A 259 47.85 -52.30 19.95
N LEU A 260 47.57 -53.10 20.98
CA LEU A 260 46.28 -53.79 21.12
C LEU A 260 45.16 -52.83 21.53
N GLU A 261 45.49 -51.81 22.33
CA GLU A 261 44.59 -50.73 22.73
C GLU A 261 44.26 -49.79 21.57
N LEU A 262 45.29 -49.33 20.82
CA LEU A 262 45.12 -48.52 19.60
C LEU A 262 44.33 -49.27 18.52
N LYS A 263 44.46 -50.61 18.42
CA LYS A 263 43.61 -51.41 17.53
C LYS A 263 42.14 -51.41 17.96
N LYS A 264 41.86 -51.48 19.25
CA LYS A 264 40.50 -51.41 19.78
C LYS A 264 39.89 -50.02 19.55
N GLU A 265 40.67 -48.96 19.72
CA GLU A 265 40.25 -47.59 19.37
C GLU A 265 40.01 -47.44 17.87
N LEU A 266 40.85 -48.03 17.01
CA LEU A 266 40.66 -48.05 15.56
C LEU A 266 39.36 -48.78 15.17
N ASP A 267 39.11 -49.97 15.71
CA ASP A 267 37.87 -50.73 15.50
C ASP A 267 36.62 -49.93 15.95
N GLU A 268 36.72 -49.20 17.07
CA GLU A 268 35.64 -48.33 17.58
C GLU A 268 35.42 -47.10 16.68
N LYS A 269 36.48 -46.47 16.16
CA LYS A 269 36.39 -45.35 15.21
C LYS A 269 35.87 -45.80 13.85
N GLU A 270 36.30 -46.94 13.33
CA GLU A 270 35.85 -47.50 12.06
C GLU A 270 34.36 -47.87 12.12
N LYS A 271 33.87 -48.34 13.28
CA LYS A 271 32.44 -48.51 13.54
C LYS A 271 31.66 -47.18 13.51
N VAL A 272 32.17 -46.12 14.13
CA VAL A 272 31.53 -44.78 14.08
C VAL A 272 31.48 -44.23 12.65
N ILE A 273 32.55 -44.43 11.86
CA ILE A 273 32.58 -44.07 10.44
C ILE A 273 31.51 -44.85 9.65
N GLN A 274 31.33 -46.14 9.93
CA GLN A 274 30.29 -46.95 9.29
C GLN A 274 28.88 -46.48 9.68
N ASP A 275 28.64 -46.15 10.95
CA ASP A 275 27.33 -45.63 11.41
C ASP A 275 27.03 -44.26 10.76
N LEU A 276 28.00 -43.34 10.68
CA LEU A 276 27.87 -42.07 9.97
C LEU A 276 27.65 -42.25 8.45
N SER A 277 28.29 -43.24 7.83
CA SER A 277 28.06 -43.58 6.42
C SER A 277 26.63 -44.06 6.17
N ASN A 278 26.07 -44.85 7.09
CA ASN A 278 24.69 -45.32 7.00
C ASN A 278 23.70 -44.14 7.15
N ASP A 279 23.94 -43.22 8.10
CA ASP A 279 23.12 -42.03 8.28
C ASP A 279 23.16 -41.11 7.04
N ASN A 280 24.31 -41.00 6.38
CA ASN A 280 24.45 -40.22 5.15
C ASN A 280 23.67 -40.84 3.97
N GLU A 281 23.64 -42.17 3.82
CA GLU A 281 22.76 -42.85 2.86
C GLU A 281 21.26 -42.58 3.14
N VAL A 282 20.85 -42.55 4.41
CA VAL A 282 19.47 -42.22 4.82
C VAL A 282 19.14 -40.76 4.50
N GLN A 283 20.04 -39.82 4.79
CA GLN A 283 19.87 -38.41 4.42
C GLN A 283 19.79 -38.21 2.90
N GLN A 284 20.65 -38.87 2.14
CA GLN A 284 20.64 -38.81 0.67
C GLN A 284 19.34 -39.38 0.07
N THR A 285 18.83 -40.48 0.64
CA THR A 285 17.53 -41.06 0.27
C THR A 285 16.36 -40.11 0.59
N ALA A 286 16.39 -39.43 1.74
CA ALA A 286 15.38 -38.44 2.11
C ALA A 286 15.40 -37.20 1.19
N LEU A 287 16.60 -36.73 0.82
CA LEU A 287 16.80 -35.60 -0.08
C LEU A 287 16.32 -35.91 -1.50
N GLU A 288 16.53 -37.15 -1.98
CA GLU A 288 16.01 -37.61 -3.27
C GLU A 288 14.48 -37.77 -3.27
N ALA A 289 13.89 -38.23 -2.15
CA ALA A 289 12.44 -38.23 -1.96
C ALA A 289 11.85 -36.80 -1.94
N MET A 290 12.51 -35.84 -1.30
CA MET A 290 12.12 -34.42 -1.32
C MET A 290 12.19 -33.81 -2.73
N LYS A 291 13.27 -34.08 -3.49
CA LYS A 291 13.39 -33.65 -4.90
C LYS A 291 12.23 -34.17 -5.73
N LYS A 292 11.89 -35.46 -5.61
CA LYS A 292 10.76 -36.08 -6.31
C LYS A 292 9.39 -35.53 -5.88
N HIS A 293 9.24 -35.11 -4.62
CA HIS A 293 8.03 -34.43 -4.17
C HIS A 293 7.92 -33.03 -4.79
N LEU A 294 9.00 -32.24 -4.78
CA LEU A 294 9.08 -30.93 -5.44
C LEU A 294 8.77 -31.00 -6.93
N GLU A 295 9.34 -31.99 -7.64
CA GLU A 295 9.07 -32.21 -9.06
C GLU A 295 7.59 -32.52 -9.34
N ASN A 296 6.95 -33.35 -8.51
CA ASN A 296 5.52 -33.63 -8.60
C ASN A 296 4.64 -32.40 -8.28
N VAL A 297 5.00 -31.59 -7.28
CA VAL A 297 4.29 -30.34 -6.95
C VAL A 297 4.41 -29.34 -8.09
N ASN A 298 5.61 -29.16 -8.65
CA ASN A 298 5.85 -28.24 -9.75
C ASN A 298 5.11 -28.68 -11.02
N LYS A 299 5.11 -29.99 -11.33
CA LYS A 299 4.31 -30.55 -12.42
C LYS A 299 2.81 -30.31 -12.25
N LYS A 300 2.28 -30.55 -11.04
CA LYS A 300 0.85 -30.30 -10.74
C LYS A 300 0.49 -28.81 -10.82
N SER A 301 1.41 -27.92 -10.43
CA SER A 301 1.26 -26.47 -10.61
C SER A 301 1.20 -26.08 -12.10
N LEU A 302 2.08 -26.66 -12.92
CA LEU A 302 2.11 -26.46 -14.37
C LEU A 302 0.84 -26.97 -15.07
N ASP A 303 0.36 -28.16 -14.69
CA ASP A 303 -0.87 -28.75 -15.22
C ASP A 303 -2.09 -27.87 -14.85
N ASN A 304 -2.20 -27.42 -13.59
CA ASN A 304 -3.24 -26.49 -13.15
C ASN A 304 -3.20 -25.14 -13.90
N ALA A 305 -2.00 -24.58 -14.10
CA ALA A 305 -1.83 -23.32 -14.84
C ALA A 305 -2.25 -23.45 -16.32
N LYS A 306 -2.03 -24.63 -16.90
CA LYS A 306 -2.48 -24.97 -18.25
C LYS A 306 -4.00 -25.10 -18.33
N GLU A 307 -4.64 -25.81 -17.39
CA GLU A 307 -6.11 -25.90 -17.34
C GLU A 307 -6.77 -24.52 -17.16
N LEU A 308 -6.18 -23.65 -16.32
CA LEU A 308 -6.65 -22.27 -16.15
C LEU A 308 -6.54 -21.46 -17.45
N LYS A 309 -5.42 -21.57 -18.16
CA LYS A 309 -5.22 -20.91 -19.46
C LYS A 309 -6.24 -21.41 -20.50
N ASP A 310 -6.39 -22.73 -20.64
CA ASP A 310 -7.30 -23.34 -21.62
C ASP A 310 -8.77 -22.95 -21.31
N SER A 311 -9.14 -22.76 -20.04
CA SER A 311 -10.44 -22.22 -19.63
C SER A 311 -10.62 -20.75 -20.02
N LEU A 312 -9.64 -19.89 -19.71
CA LEU A 312 -9.68 -18.46 -20.05
C LEU A 312 -9.73 -18.21 -21.57
N GLU A 313 -8.97 -18.98 -22.35
CA GLU A 313 -8.96 -18.91 -23.81
C GLU A 313 -10.33 -19.29 -24.40
N LYS A 314 -10.98 -20.31 -23.83
CA LYS A 314 -12.34 -20.72 -24.19
C LYS A 314 -13.40 -19.66 -23.83
N ASP A 315 -13.30 -19.04 -22.67
CA ASP A 315 -14.24 -18.00 -22.24
C ASP A 315 -14.08 -16.71 -23.08
N LEU A 316 -12.85 -16.34 -23.42
CA LEU A 316 -12.55 -15.24 -24.34
C LEU A 316 -13.13 -15.49 -25.74
N LEU A 317 -12.96 -16.68 -26.30
CA LEU A 317 -13.57 -17.06 -27.60
C LEU A 317 -15.10 -17.05 -27.53
N GLY A 318 -15.69 -17.48 -26.40
CA GLY A 318 -17.13 -17.36 -26.15
C GLY A 318 -17.62 -15.91 -26.17
N LYS A 319 -16.92 -15.01 -25.46
CA LYS A 319 -17.23 -13.57 -25.43
C LYS A 319 -17.00 -12.87 -26.77
N GLU A 320 -16.00 -13.30 -27.55
CA GLU A 320 -15.79 -12.78 -28.91
C GLU A 320 -16.94 -13.17 -29.85
N ALA A 321 -17.45 -14.40 -29.74
CA ALA A 321 -18.62 -14.86 -30.51
C ALA A 321 -19.91 -14.13 -30.09
N GLU A 322 -20.11 -13.89 -28.79
CA GLU A 322 -21.23 -13.10 -28.26
C GLU A 322 -21.18 -11.65 -28.75
N ASN A 323 -20.02 -11.00 -28.70
CA ASN A 323 -19.82 -9.64 -29.22
C ASN A 323 -20.07 -9.56 -30.73
N LYS A 324 -19.65 -10.56 -31.52
CA LYS A 324 -19.95 -10.62 -32.96
C LYS A 324 -21.45 -10.75 -33.23
N LYS A 325 -22.19 -11.50 -32.40
CA LYS A 325 -23.65 -11.62 -32.48
C LYS A 325 -24.33 -10.28 -32.17
N LEU A 326 -23.93 -9.62 -31.06
CA LEU A 326 -24.46 -8.31 -30.67
C LEU A 326 -24.16 -7.23 -31.73
N LEU A 327 -22.98 -7.26 -32.36
CA LEU A 327 -22.63 -6.34 -33.44
C LEU A 327 -23.56 -6.50 -34.66
N ALA A 328 -23.89 -7.74 -35.03
CA ALA A 328 -24.83 -8.03 -36.12
C ALA A 328 -26.25 -7.54 -35.78
N GLU A 329 -26.73 -7.78 -34.56
CA GLU A 329 -28.05 -7.34 -34.09
C GLU A 329 -28.17 -5.80 -34.03
N VAL A 330 -27.11 -5.11 -33.60
CA VAL A 330 -27.02 -3.64 -33.67
C VAL A 330 -27.04 -3.16 -35.12
N GLN A 331 -26.33 -3.84 -36.04
CA GLN A 331 -26.31 -3.48 -37.46
C GLN A 331 -27.69 -3.66 -38.13
N GLU A 332 -28.42 -4.73 -37.82
CA GLU A 332 -29.81 -4.94 -38.26
C GLU A 332 -30.76 -3.87 -37.69
N SER A 333 -30.61 -3.53 -36.41
CA SER A 333 -31.39 -2.46 -35.75
C SER A 333 -31.15 -1.08 -36.39
N VAL A 334 -29.90 -0.76 -36.74
CA VAL A 334 -29.55 0.48 -37.47
C VAL A 334 -30.17 0.50 -38.88
N GLN A 335 -30.16 -0.63 -39.60
CA GLN A 335 -30.82 -0.74 -40.90
C GLN A 335 -32.35 -0.57 -40.79
N ALA A 336 -32.97 -1.16 -39.77
CA ALA A 336 -34.40 -0.98 -39.50
C ALA A 336 -34.74 0.48 -39.15
N LYS A 337 -33.92 1.15 -38.33
CA LYS A 337 -34.06 2.58 -38.00
C LYS A 337 -34.00 3.45 -39.27
N HIS A 338 -33.04 3.18 -40.17
CA HIS A 338 -32.90 3.92 -41.42
C HIS A 338 -34.12 3.73 -42.36
N LEU A 339 -34.64 2.50 -42.45
CA LEU A 339 -35.85 2.21 -43.25
C LEU A 339 -37.11 2.90 -42.67
N ILE A 340 -37.21 3.02 -41.35
CA ILE A 340 -38.31 3.76 -40.69
C ILE A 340 -38.17 5.27 -40.98
N GLU A 341 -36.95 5.82 -40.91
CA GLU A 341 -36.67 7.22 -41.21
C GLU A 341 -36.97 7.57 -42.68
N GLU A 342 -36.61 6.70 -43.63
CA GLU A 342 -36.96 6.85 -45.05
C GLU A 342 -38.48 6.88 -45.26
N LYS A 343 -39.22 5.96 -44.60
CA LYS A 343 -40.70 5.95 -44.63
C LYS A 343 -41.31 7.20 -44.00
N MET A 344 -40.76 7.68 -42.89
CA MET A 344 -41.23 8.89 -42.22
C MET A 344 -41.00 10.14 -43.09
N ASN A 345 -39.87 10.22 -43.80
CA ASN A 345 -39.60 11.33 -44.70
C ASN A 345 -40.52 11.31 -45.93
N LYS A 346 -40.79 10.14 -46.52
CA LYS A 346 -41.82 10.00 -47.58
C LYS A 346 -43.22 10.40 -47.09
N MET A 347 -43.59 10.06 -45.86
CA MET A 347 -44.87 10.50 -45.27
C MET A 347 -44.92 12.03 -45.07
N LYS A 348 -43.82 12.67 -44.68
CA LYS A 348 -43.73 14.14 -44.60
C LYS A 348 -43.85 14.80 -45.98
N GLU A 349 -43.23 14.22 -47.02
CA GLU A 349 -43.36 14.70 -48.41
C GLU A 349 -44.83 14.61 -48.90
N ILE A 350 -45.52 13.51 -48.59
CA ILE A 350 -46.96 13.36 -48.91
C ILE A 350 -47.79 14.41 -48.18
N HIS A 351 -47.67 14.52 -46.85
CA HIS A 351 -48.45 15.49 -46.08
C HIS A 351 -48.17 16.95 -46.47
N THR A 352 -46.93 17.29 -46.84
CA THR A 352 -46.61 18.65 -47.32
C THR A 352 -47.21 18.91 -48.70
N SER A 353 -47.19 17.93 -49.62
CA SER A 353 -47.89 18.04 -50.91
C SER A 353 -49.42 18.20 -50.75
N GLU A 354 -50.04 17.44 -49.85
CA GLU A 354 -51.48 17.54 -49.56
C GLU A 354 -51.84 18.90 -48.96
N LEU A 355 -50.98 19.44 -48.09
CA LEU A 355 -51.18 20.74 -47.46
C LEU A 355 -51.00 21.90 -48.44
N ASP A 356 -50.07 21.78 -49.39
CA ASP A 356 -49.92 22.71 -50.52
C ASP A 356 -51.14 22.65 -51.48
N ASP A 357 -51.69 21.48 -51.76
CA ASP A 357 -52.89 21.35 -52.60
C ASP A 357 -54.15 21.87 -51.89
N MET A 358 -54.28 21.67 -50.57
CA MET A 358 -55.31 22.34 -49.76
C MET A 358 -55.14 23.88 -49.79
N ASN A 359 -53.92 24.39 -49.66
CA ASN A 359 -53.63 25.83 -49.73
C ASN A 359 -54.00 26.42 -51.11
N LYS A 360 -53.69 25.73 -52.21
CA LYS A 360 -54.13 26.13 -53.57
C LYS A 360 -55.67 26.20 -53.63
N ARG A 361 -56.36 25.17 -53.13
CA ARG A 361 -57.83 25.11 -53.15
C ARG A 361 -58.48 26.19 -52.28
N ILE A 362 -57.86 26.58 -51.17
CA ILE A 362 -58.27 27.74 -50.36
C ILE A 362 -58.08 29.04 -51.16
N GLN A 363 -56.96 29.23 -51.85
CA GLN A 363 -56.76 30.41 -52.70
C GLN A 363 -57.77 30.49 -53.86
N GLU A 364 -58.07 29.37 -54.52
CA GLU A 364 -59.14 29.31 -55.54
C GLU A 364 -60.51 29.73 -54.97
N LEU A 365 -60.86 29.25 -53.77
CA LEU A 365 -62.11 29.63 -53.11
C LEU A 365 -62.15 31.11 -52.73
N LEU A 366 -61.04 31.67 -52.25
CA LEU A 366 -60.91 33.11 -51.97
C LEU A 366 -61.06 33.96 -53.24
N SER A 367 -60.41 33.59 -54.35
CA SER A 367 -60.56 34.28 -55.63
C SER A 367 -61.99 34.20 -56.20
N ARG A 368 -62.69 33.09 -55.96
CA ARG A 368 -64.12 32.94 -56.31
C ARG A 368 -65.02 33.80 -55.41
N LEU A 369 -64.70 33.91 -54.13
CA LEU A 369 -65.42 34.78 -53.19
C LEU A 369 -65.29 36.25 -53.60
N GLU A 370 -64.07 36.75 -53.82
CA GLU A 370 -63.79 38.11 -54.30
C GLU A 370 -64.53 38.42 -55.62
N SER A 371 -64.55 37.45 -56.55
CA SER A 371 -65.32 37.56 -57.79
C SER A 371 -66.83 37.67 -57.54
N SER A 372 -67.36 36.95 -56.55
CA SER A 372 -68.78 37.00 -56.19
C SER A 372 -69.17 38.29 -55.45
N GLU A 373 -68.30 38.81 -54.56
CA GLU A 373 -68.49 40.09 -53.88
C GLU A 373 -68.51 41.24 -54.89
N LYS A 374 -67.66 41.19 -55.92
CA LYS A 374 -67.69 42.15 -57.03
C LYS A 374 -69.02 42.10 -57.81
N ILE A 375 -69.53 40.91 -58.13
CA ILE A 375 -70.83 40.75 -58.81
C ILE A 375 -71.96 41.29 -57.93
N ILE A 376 -71.93 41.05 -56.62
CA ILE A 376 -72.91 41.60 -55.67
C ILE A 376 -72.83 43.12 -55.65
N GLY A 377 -71.64 43.71 -55.55
CA GLY A 377 -71.45 45.17 -55.60
C GLY A 377 -71.97 45.81 -56.89
N GLU A 378 -71.72 45.17 -58.05
CA GLU A 378 -72.27 45.61 -59.34
C GLU A 378 -73.82 45.47 -59.41
N ALA A 379 -74.39 44.45 -58.77
CA ALA A 379 -75.85 44.26 -58.69
C ALA A 379 -76.51 45.26 -57.74
N THR A 380 -75.95 45.52 -56.55
CA THR A 380 -76.43 46.55 -55.62
C THR A 380 -76.37 47.93 -56.25
N SER A 381 -75.27 48.25 -56.95
CA SER A 381 -75.12 49.53 -57.65
C SER A 381 -76.10 49.71 -58.82
N LYS A 382 -76.65 48.63 -59.40
CA LYS A 382 -77.77 48.70 -60.34
C LYS A 382 -79.11 48.89 -59.62
N PHE A 383 -79.34 48.18 -58.52
CA PHE A 383 -80.60 48.24 -57.76
C PHE A 383 -80.89 49.63 -57.19
N ASP A 384 -79.85 50.36 -56.77
CA ASP A 384 -79.97 51.77 -56.34
C ASP A 384 -80.18 52.76 -57.50
N SER A 385 -80.01 52.33 -58.76
CA SER A 385 -80.22 53.17 -59.96
C SER A 385 -81.61 53.04 -60.60
N GLU A 386 -82.38 51.99 -60.27
CA GLU A 386 -83.74 51.75 -60.81
C GLU A 386 -84.87 52.19 -59.86
N LYS A 387 -84.55 52.76 -58.69
CA LYS A 387 -85.54 53.16 -57.67
C LYS A 387 -86.08 54.59 -57.85
N ASN A 388 -86.26 55.06 -59.08
CA ASN A 388 -86.69 56.44 -59.33
C ASN A 388 -87.60 56.65 -60.57
N SER A 389 -88.29 55.61 -61.04
CA SER A 389 -89.33 55.75 -62.07
C SER A 389 -90.29 54.55 -62.14
N GLU A 390 -91.37 54.57 -61.35
CA GLU A 390 -92.74 54.20 -61.79
C GLU A 390 -93.74 54.36 -60.64
N GLU A 391 -94.16 55.61 -60.41
CA GLU A 391 -95.36 55.95 -59.66
C GLU A 391 -96.37 56.56 -60.64
N MET A 392 -97.29 55.76 -61.19
CA MET A 392 -98.62 56.15 -61.73
C MET A 392 -99.33 54.91 -62.32
N ILE A 393 -100.68 54.94 -62.35
CA ILE A 393 -101.60 53.87 -62.84
C ILE A 393 -101.75 52.72 -61.80
N GLU A 394 -102.91 52.39 -61.23
CA GLU A 394 -104.29 52.88 -61.47
C GLU A 394 -105.17 52.94 -60.20
N LYS A 395 -105.70 54.13 -59.89
CA LYS A 395 -106.56 54.39 -58.72
C LYS A 395 -108.06 54.24 -59.07
N LYS A 396 -108.48 53.07 -59.57
CA LYS A 396 -109.89 52.83 -59.97
C LYS A 396 -110.48 51.45 -59.67
N GLU A 397 -109.69 50.45 -59.32
CA GLU A 397 -110.22 49.10 -59.02
C GLU A 397 -110.65 48.91 -57.55
N TYR A 398 -110.22 49.81 -56.66
CA TYR A 398 -110.43 49.71 -55.22
C TYR A 398 -111.91 49.84 -54.80
N ASP A 399 -112.70 50.62 -55.53
CA ASP A 399 -114.10 50.89 -55.20
C ASP A 399 -115.05 49.73 -55.59
N ILE A 400 -114.66 48.86 -56.53
CA ILE A 400 -115.44 47.68 -56.94
C ILE A 400 -115.20 46.50 -55.99
N LEU A 401 -114.04 46.45 -55.32
CA LEU A 401 -113.69 45.40 -54.38
C LEU A 401 -114.45 45.51 -53.05
N LEU A 402 -114.76 46.74 -52.63
CA LEU A 402 -115.44 47.04 -51.36
C LEU A 402 -116.92 46.57 -51.35
N GLU A 403 -117.59 46.55 -52.51
CA GLU A 403 -118.99 46.12 -52.63
C GLU A 403 -119.15 44.59 -52.60
N LYS A 404 -118.14 43.85 -53.08
CA LYS A 404 -118.10 42.37 -52.98
C LYS A 404 -117.79 41.88 -51.57
N TYR A 405 -116.92 42.60 -50.84
CA TYR A 405 -116.52 42.26 -49.47
C TYR A 405 -117.73 42.15 -48.51
N ASN A 406 -118.70 43.07 -48.63
CA ASN A 406 -119.88 43.12 -47.76
C ASN A 406 -120.91 42.00 -48.00
N ASN A 407 -120.89 41.31 -49.15
CA ASN A 407 -121.79 40.20 -49.43
C ASN A 407 -121.27 38.83 -48.93
N ILE A 408 -119.95 38.70 -48.72
CA ILE A 408 -119.33 37.44 -48.23
C ILE A 408 -119.45 37.33 -46.70
N LEU A 409 -119.43 38.46 -46.00
CA LEU A 409 -119.49 38.51 -44.53
C LEU A 409 -120.76 37.88 -43.95
N LEU A 410 -121.87 37.85 -44.72
CA LEU A 410 -123.17 37.32 -44.28
C LEU A 410 -123.28 35.78 -44.33
N ASN A 411 -122.36 35.09 -45.02
CA ASN A 411 -122.34 33.61 -45.09
C ASN A 411 -121.36 32.97 -44.09
N TYR A 412 -120.54 33.76 -43.38
CA TYR A 412 -119.45 33.22 -42.56
C TYR A 412 -119.91 32.69 -41.18
N GLU A 413 -121.06 33.13 -40.67
CA GLU A 413 -121.56 32.73 -39.33
C GLU A 413 -122.09 31.28 -39.26
N GLN A 414 -122.20 30.55 -40.39
CA GLN A 414 -122.90 29.25 -40.42
C GLN A 414 -121.99 28.01 -40.46
N VAL A 415 -120.66 28.16 -40.53
CA VAL A 415 -119.70 27.03 -40.64
C VAL A 415 -118.96 26.73 -39.31
N GLN A 416 -119.10 27.59 -38.29
CA GLN A 416 -118.28 27.57 -37.07
C GLN A 416 -118.70 26.50 -36.02
N ARG A 417 -118.85 25.21 -36.39
CA ARG A 417 -119.23 24.13 -35.44
C ARG A 417 -118.57 22.75 -35.58
N VAL A 418 -117.66 22.49 -36.52
CA VAL A 418 -117.05 21.14 -36.68
C VAL A 418 -115.52 21.21 -36.87
N GLY A 419 -114.80 21.63 -35.83
CA GLY A 419 -113.33 21.81 -35.88
C GLY A 419 -112.59 21.41 -34.59
N ALA A 420 -113.08 20.40 -33.88
CA ALA A 420 -112.55 19.99 -32.57
C ALA A 420 -111.61 18.77 -32.61
N GLU A 421 -111.78 17.84 -33.56
CA GLU A 421 -111.07 16.54 -33.55
C GLU A 421 -109.77 16.51 -34.38
N GLU A 422 -109.57 17.44 -35.33
CA GLU A 422 -108.33 17.50 -36.11
C GLU A 422 -107.19 18.21 -35.35
N ASN A 423 -107.52 19.22 -34.52
CA ASN A 423 -106.56 19.96 -33.70
C ASN A 423 -105.76 19.08 -32.73
N GLU A 424 -106.38 18.02 -32.19
CA GLU A 424 -105.73 17.14 -31.21
C GLU A 424 -104.63 16.28 -31.86
N LYS A 425 -104.85 15.81 -33.10
CA LYS A 425 -103.86 15.05 -33.87
C LYS A 425 -102.69 15.91 -34.36
N THR A 426 -102.94 17.16 -34.77
CA THR A 426 -101.85 18.09 -35.11
C THR A 426 -101.02 18.44 -33.89
N ASN A 427 -101.62 18.59 -32.71
CA ASN A 427 -100.89 18.86 -31.46
C ASN A 427 -100.03 17.67 -31.00
N GLU A 428 -100.52 16.43 -31.15
CA GLU A 428 -99.72 15.23 -30.88
C GLU A 428 -98.53 15.10 -31.84
N LEU A 429 -98.72 15.42 -33.13
CA LEU A 429 -97.65 15.40 -34.13
C LEU A 429 -96.57 16.47 -33.83
N HIS A 430 -96.97 17.70 -33.48
CA HIS A 430 -96.04 18.76 -33.08
C HIS A 430 -95.25 18.36 -31.83
N SER A 431 -95.91 17.87 -30.77
CA SER A 431 -95.22 17.39 -29.56
C SER A 431 -94.20 16.28 -29.86
N ARG A 432 -94.42 15.45 -30.88
CA ARG A 432 -93.49 14.41 -31.31
C ARG A 432 -92.33 14.97 -32.14
N CYS A 433 -92.57 15.98 -32.98
CA CYS A 433 -91.52 16.74 -33.68
C CYS A 433 -90.63 17.52 -32.72
N ASP A 434 -91.21 18.21 -31.72
CA ASP A 434 -90.46 18.97 -30.71
C ASP A 434 -89.54 18.06 -29.88
N LYS A 435 -90.04 16.90 -29.45
CA LYS A 435 -89.24 15.87 -28.75
C LYS A 435 -88.11 15.31 -29.62
N LEU A 436 -88.38 15.08 -30.91
CA LEU A 436 -87.35 14.63 -31.85
C LEU A 436 -86.27 15.71 -32.05
N ASN A 437 -86.67 16.98 -32.22
CA ASN A 437 -85.77 18.11 -32.42
C ASN A 437 -84.91 18.38 -31.17
N ALA A 438 -85.51 18.31 -29.97
CA ALA A 438 -84.78 18.38 -28.69
C ALA A 438 -83.79 17.22 -28.53
N SER A 439 -84.16 16.00 -28.91
CA SER A 439 -83.26 14.84 -28.88
C SER A 439 -82.10 14.99 -29.87
N LEU A 440 -82.36 15.57 -31.06
CA LEU A 440 -81.35 15.80 -32.10
C LEU A 440 -80.38 16.93 -31.72
N LEU A 441 -80.87 17.98 -31.04
CA LEU A 441 -80.03 19.02 -30.45
C LEU A 441 -79.15 18.48 -29.31
N LEU A 442 -79.69 17.64 -28.41
CA LEU A 442 -78.89 16.96 -27.38
C LEU A 442 -77.85 16.02 -27.98
N PHE A 443 -78.18 15.29 -29.05
CA PHE A 443 -77.23 14.44 -29.76
C PHE A 443 -76.10 15.27 -30.40
N LYS A 444 -76.44 16.40 -31.02
CA LYS A 444 -75.46 17.34 -31.60
C LYS A 444 -74.55 17.98 -30.55
N ALA A 445 -75.11 18.39 -29.40
CA ALA A 445 -74.34 18.95 -28.28
C ALA A 445 -73.40 17.90 -27.66
N ASN A 446 -73.86 16.66 -27.49
CA ASN A 446 -73.01 15.55 -27.05
C ASN A 446 -71.91 15.22 -28.06
N GLY A 447 -72.21 15.24 -29.36
CA GLY A 447 -71.22 15.06 -30.43
C GLY A 447 -70.12 16.13 -30.38
N GLN A 448 -70.49 17.42 -30.24
CA GLN A 448 -69.53 18.51 -30.09
C GLN A 448 -68.70 18.40 -28.81
N LYS A 449 -69.31 18.01 -27.68
CA LYS A 449 -68.59 17.77 -26.44
C LYS A 449 -67.58 16.62 -26.57
N GLN A 450 -67.98 15.52 -27.22
CA GLN A 450 -67.11 14.37 -27.47
C GLN A 450 -65.99 14.72 -28.46
N GLU A 451 -66.24 15.56 -29.47
CA GLU A 451 -65.22 16.11 -30.37
C GLU A 451 -64.20 16.98 -29.60
N GLU A 452 -64.66 17.84 -28.69
CA GLU A 452 -63.78 18.69 -27.88
C GLU A 452 -62.97 17.87 -26.84
N GLU A 453 -63.57 16.84 -26.25
CA GLU A 453 -62.87 15.88 -25.38
C GLU A 453 -61.83 15.07 -26.16
N ASN A 454 -62.16 14.57 -27.36
CA ASN A 454 -61.22 13.90 -28.27
C ASN A 454 -60.08 14.84 -28.69
N LYS A 455 -60.36 16.12 -28.96
CA LYS A 455 -59.34 17.13 -29.28
C LYS A 455 -58.38 17.37 -28.10
N LYS A 456 -58.90 17.42 -26.86
CA LYS A 456 -58.10 17.53 -25.63
C LYS A 456 -57.27 16.26 -25.38
N LEU A 457 -57.80 15.08 -25.67
CA LEU A 457 -57.07 13.81 -25.58
C LEU A 457 -55.97 13.70 -26.64
N LEU A 458 -56.24 14.10 -27.90
CA LEU A 458 -55.23 14.17 -28.96
C LEU A 458 -54.12 15.17 -28.63
N GLN A 459 -54.46 16.32 -28.04
CA GLN A 459 -53.45 17.29 -27.60
C GLN A 459 -52.57 16.72 -26.47
N LYS A 460 -53.17 16.10 -25.45
CA LYS A 460 -52.41 15.39 -24.40
C LYS A 460 -51.54 14.26 -24.96
N LEU A 461 -52.03 13.49 -25.93
CA LEU A 461 -51.27 12.42 -26.58
C LEU A 461 -50.07 12.97 -27.36
N ASN A 462 -50.24 14.11 -28.06
CA ASN A 462 -49.18 14.80 -28.78
C ASN A 462 -48.13 15.39 -27.82
N ASP A 463 -48.55 15.99 -26.72
CA ASP A 463 -47.63 16.52 -25.70
C ASP A 463 -46.87 15.39 -24.99
N LEU A 464 -47.53 14.28 -24.65
CA LEU A 464 -46.87 13.08 -24.13
C LEU A 464 -45.91 12.45 -25.16
N SER A 465 -46.24 12.48 -26.45
CA SER A 465 -45.34 12.04 -27.52
C SER A 465 -44.07 12.89 -27.58
N LYS A 466 -44.18 14.22 -27.41
CA LYS A 466 -43.01 15.11 -27.33
C LYS A 466 -42.16 14.81 -26.10
N GLU A 467 -42.78 14.56 -24.95
CA GLU A 467 -42.06 14.15 -23.73
C GLU A 467 -41.32 12.82 -23.94
N PHE A 468 -41.97 11.83 -24.59
CA PHE A 468 -41.31 10.58 -24.97
C PHE A 468 -40.16 10.79 -25.97
N ASP A 469 -40.28 11.71 -26.93
CA ASP A 469 -39.19 12.03 -27.85
C ASP A 469 -38.05 12.79 -27.15
N VAL A 470 -38.34 13.67 -26.18
CA VAL A 470 -37.31 14.31 -25.33
C VAL A 470 -36.58 13.26 -24.48
N LEU A 471 -37.31 12.33 -23.84
CA LEU A 471 -36.73 11.24 -23.05
C LEU A 471 -35.94 10.26 -23.93
N ARG A 472 -36.44 9.91 -25.11
CA ARG A 472 -35.74 9.08 -26.11
C ARG A 472 -34.45 9.76 -26.56
N ASN A 473 -34.49 11.05 -26.89
CA ASN A 473 -33.30 11.82 -27.28
C ASN A 473 -32.32 12.00 -26.10
N GLY A 474 -32.81 12.13 -24.86
CA GLY A 474 -31.98 12.13 -23.66
C GLY A 474 -31.25 10.79 -23.47
N LEU A 475 -31.98 9.68 -23.55
CA LEU A 475 -31.43 8.33 -23.44
C LEU A 475 -30.45 8.01 -24.58
N GLU A 476 -30.75 8.41 -25.82
CA GLU A 476 -29.85 8.24 -26.97
C GLU A 476 -28.56 9.06 -26.79
N ARG A 477 -28.65 10.29 -26.23
CA ARG A 477 -27.47 11.09 -25.87
C ARG A 477 -26.65 10.43 -24.76
N THR A 478 -27.27 9.91 -23.69
CA THR A 478 -26.54 9.22 -22.61
C THR A 478 -25.86 7.95 -23.13
N LYS A 479 -26.54 7.18 -24.00
CA LYS A 479 -25.95 6.03 -24.69
C LYS A 479 -24.77 6.44 -25.58
N GLU A 480 -24.89 7.54 -26.33
CA GLU A 480 -23.82 8.04 -27.19
C GLU A 480 -22.63 8.56 -26.38
N VAL A 481 -22.86 9.23 -25.25
CA VAL A 481 -21.80 9.63 -24.31
C VAL A 481 -21.06 8.41 -23.78
N HIS A 482 -21.76 7.39 -23.27
CA HIS A 482 -21.11 6.15 -22.85
C HIS A 482 -20.43 5.39 -24.00
N ARG A 483 -20.96 5.46 -25.23
CA ARG A 483 -20.32 4.87 -26.42
C ARG A 483 -19.01 5.58 -26.76
N VAL A 484 -18.99 6.91 -26.72
CA VAL A 484 -17.79 7.73 -26.96
C VAL A 484 -16.78 7.55 -25.83
N GLU A 485 -17.22 7.45 -24.58
CA GLU A 485 -16.36 7.23 -23.42
C GLU A 485 -15.74 5.83 -23.41
N ASN A 486 -16.52 4.79 -23.74
CA ASN A 486 -16.00 3.44 -23.96
C ASN A 486 -15.04 3.37 -25.17
N LEU A 487 -15.32 4.09 -26.26
CA LEU A 487 -14.41 4.17 -27.40
C LEU A 487 -13.10 4.86 -27.02
N ARG A 488 -13.16 5.98 -26.29
CA ARG A 488 -11.97 6.66 -25.76
C ARG A 488 -11.16 5.76 -24.83
N TRP A 489 -11.81 4.98 -23.97
CA TRP A 489 -11.14 4.02 -23.09
C TRP A 489 -10.51 2.87 -23.87
N LEU A 490 -11.15 2.40 -24.95
CA LEU A 490 -10.58 1.41 -25.87
C LEU A 490 -9.40 1.98 -26.67
N GLU A 491 -9.47 3.22 -27.15
CA GLU A 491 -8.37 3.92 -27.82
C GLU A 491 -7.17 4.12 -26.87
N GLU A 492 -7.42 4.55 -25.63
CA GLU A 492 -6.39 4.71 -24.60
C GLU A 492 -5.75 3.36 -24.22
N LYS A 493 -6.57 2.30 -24.10
CA LYS A 493 -6.08 0.93 -23.90
C LYS A 493 -5.25 0.43 -25.08
N ASP A 494 -5.68 0.65 -26.32
CA ASP A 494 -4.96 0.25 -27.52
C ASP A 494 -3.65 1.04 -27.68
N ASP A 495 -3.62 2.31 -27.28
CA ASP A 495 -2.39 3.11 -27.28
C ASP A 495 -1.43 2.72 -26.16
N LEU A 496 -1.93 2.32 -24.99
CA LEU A 496 -1.12 1.71 -23.93
C LEU A 496 -0.58 0.34 -24.36
N LEU A 497 -1.39 -0.49 -25.04
CA LEU A 497 -0.96 -1.76 -25.60
C LEU A 497 0.07 -1.57 -26.72
N LYS A 498 -0.12 -0.61 -27.64
CA LYS A 498 0.90 -0.27 -28.67
C LYS A 498 2.18 0.26 -28.04
N LYS A 499 2.11 1.09 -26.98
CA LYS A 499 3.29 1.55 -26.23
C LYS A 499 4.02 0.36 -25.62
N LEU A 500 3.31 -0.54 -24.94
CA LEU A 500 3.89 -1.76 -24.36
C LEU A 500 4.46 -2.70 -25.43
N GLU A 501 3.78 -2.89 -26.55
CA GLU A 501 4.23 -3.71 -27.69
C GLU A 501 5.45 -3.06 -28.38
N SER A 502 5.50 -1.74 -28.47
CA SER A 502 6.66 -1.01 -29.02
C SER A 502 7.86 -1.05 -28.08
N ALA A 503 7.66 -0.93 -26.76
CA ALA A 503 8.71 -1.05 -25.76
C ALA A 503 9.24 -2.49 -25.69
N THR A 504 8.36 -3.49 -25.67
CA THR A 504 8.78 -4.90 -25.70
C THR A 504 9.45 -5.26 -27.02
N LYS A 505 8.99 -4.78 -28.18
CA LYS A 505 9.70 -4.96 -29.47
C LYS A 505 11.03 -4.22 -29.52
N PHE A 506 11.14 -3.05 -28.90
CA PHE A 506 12.40 -2.31 -28.79
C PHE A 506 13.40 -3.11 -27.96
N ASN A 507 13.05 -3.49 -26.73
CA ASN A 507 13.90 -4.28 -25.84
C ASN A 507 14.23 -5.67 -26.42
N LEU A 508 13.29 -6.31 -27.12
CA LEU A 508 13.54 -7.59 -27.79
C LEU A 508 14.51 -7.43 -28.96
N LYS A 509 14.39 -6.35 -29.74
CA LYS A 509 15.31 -6.06 -30.84
C LYS A 509 16.70 -5.66 -30.32
N GLU A 510 16.75 -4.84 -29.29
CA GLU A 510 17.99 -4.43 -28.60
C GLU A 510 18.75 -5.67 -28.11
N SER A 511 18.07 -6.58 -27.39
CA SER A 511 18.66 -7.87 -26.99
C SER A 511 18.96 -8.82 -28.17
N GLU A 512 18.20 -8.81 -29.27
CA GLU A 512 18.54 -9.57 -30.50
C GLU A 512 19.82 -9.04 -31.18
N ASP A 513 19.96 -7.71 -31.28
CA ASP A 513 21.12 -7.03 -31.86
C ASP A 513 22.36 -7.21 -30.95
N GLU A 514 22.22 -7.12 -29.62
CA GLU A 514 23.26 -7.46 -28.64
C GLU A 514 23.71 -8.94 -28.74
N ILE A 515 22.75 -9.87 -28.83
CA ILE A 515 23.04 -11.30 -29.01
C ILE A 515 23.74 -11.55 -30.34
N ALA A 516 23.45 -10.79 -31.39
CA ALA A 516 24.16 -10.87 -32.67
C ALA A 516 25.60 -10.37 -32.53
N GLU A 517 25.84 -9.25 -31.85
CA GLU A 517 27.18 -8.72 -31.62
C GLU A 517 28.03 -9.65 -30.73
N LEU A 518 27.45 -10.21 -29.65
CA LEU A 518 28.11 -11.20 -28.79
C LEU A 518 28.47 -12.48 -29.55
N LYS A 519 27.65 -12.92 -30.53
CA LYS A 519 27.98 -14.04 -31.41
C LYS A 519 29.14 -13.71 -32.35
N GLU A 520 29.22 -12.48 -32.87
CA GLU A 520 30.34 -12.03 -33.69
C GLU A 520 31.64 -11.97 -32.85
N LYS A 521 31.59 -11.41 -31.63
CA LYS A 521 32.72 -11.37 -30.68
C LYS A 521 33.19 -12.77 -30.24
N LEU A 522 32.26 -13.70 -29.99
CA LEU A 522 32.59 -15.10 -29.68
C LEU A 522 33.29 -15.79 -30.87
N LYS A 523 32.82 -15.52 -32.09
CA LYS A 523 33.40 -16.06 -33.32
C LYS A 523 34.81 -15.51 -33.56
N THR A 524 35.07 -14.22 -33.36
CA THR A 524 36.43 -13.67 -33.47
C THR A 524 37.37 -14.25 -32.40
N ALA A 525 36.90 -14.42 -31.16
CA ALA A 525 37.70 -15.06 -30.11
C ALA A 525 38.00 -16.54 -30.43
N GLN A 526 37.06 -17.28 -31.03
CA GLN A 526 37.29 -18.64 -31.52
C GLN A 526 38.30 -18.68 -32.68
N GLU A 527 38.26 -17.72 -33.60
CA GLU A 527 39.24 -17.59 -34.69
C GLU A 527 40.65 -17.26 -34.15
N GLU A 528 40.76 -16.41 -33.11
CA GLU A 528 42.03 -16.16 -32.41
C GLU A 528 42.56 -17.40 -31.68
N VAL A 529 41.73 -18.14 -30.95
CA VAL A 529 42.14 -19.39 -30.27
C VAL A 529 42.60 -20.44 -31.28
N GLU A 530 41.93 -20.56 -32.43
CA GLU A 530 42.37 -21.45 -33.52
C GLU A 530 43.68 -20.98 -34.17
N ASN A 531 43.90 -19.66 -34.34
CA ASN A 531 45.17 -19.12 -34.81
C ASN A 531 46.31 -19.34 -33.78
N LEU A 532 46.05 -19.20 -32.48
CA LEU A 532 47.01 -19.48 -31.41
C LEU A 532 47.35 -20.98 -31.31
N LYS A 533 46.37 -21.88 -31.48
CA LYS A 533 46.63 -23.32 -31.64
C LYS A 533 47.48 -23.62 -32.87
N ARG A 534 47.19 -22.97 -34.00
CA ARG A 534 47.96 -23.14 -35.25
C ARG A 534 49.42 -22.69 -35.08
N ASN A 535 49.66 -21.63 -34.30
CA ASN A 535 51.00 -21.16 -33.94
C ASN A 535 51.71 -22.08 -32.92
N ARG A 536 50.99 -22.66 -31.94
CA ARG A 536 51.57 -23.59 -30.95
C ARG A 536 51.90 -25.00 -31.50
N MET A 537 51.30 -25.40 -32.62
CA MET A 537 51.48 -26.73 -33.22
C MET A 537 52.61 -26.82 -34.27
N SER A 538 53.45 -25.78 -34.41
CA SER A 538 54.63 -25.82 -35.30
C SER A 538 55.78 -26.58 -34.61
N PRO A 539 56.23 -27.75 -35.11
CA PRO A 539 57.17 -28.59 -34.39
C PRO A 539 58.63 -28.16 -34.60
N ILE A 540 59.29 -27.73 -33.52
CA ILE A 540 60.74 -27.54 -33.48
C ILE A 540 61.41 -28.90 -33.24
N ASN A 541 62.07 -29.43 -34.28
CA ASN A 541 62.80 -30.69 -34.22
C ASN A 541 64.06 -30.58 -33.35
N HIS A 542 64.23 -31.51 -32.42
CA HIS A 542 65.53 -31.79 -31.81
C HIS A 542 66.39 -32.69 -32.71
N ALA A 543 67.61 -32.23 -33.01
CA ALA A 543 68.77 -33.06 -33.31
C ALA A 543 69.96 -32.38 -32.61
N LYS A 544 70.53 -32.96 -31.55
CA LYS A 544 71.50 -34.08 -31.53
C LYS A 544 72.90 -33.67 -31.99
N ASP A 545 73.87 -34.15 -31.20
CA ASP A 545 75.32 -34.15 -31.38
C ASP A 545 75.99 -32.87 -30.84
N SER A 546 77.13 -32.86 -30.15
CA SER A 546 78.08 -33.89 -29.69
C SER A 546 79.16 -33.14 -28.88
N ASP A 547 79.65 -33.74 -27.80
CA ASP A 547 80.96 -33.52 -27.15
C ASP A 547 81.52 -32.12 -26.80
N GLY A 548 82.27 -32.07 -25.70
CA GLY A 548 83.51 -31.27 -25.64
C GLY A 548 83.51 -30.02 -24.75
N GLU A 549 83.96 -30.22 -23.51
CA GLU A 549 84.94 -29.42 -22.77
C GLU A 549 84.99 -27.87 -22.82
N SER A 550 85.42 -27.31 -21.68
CA SER A 550 86.28 -26.12 -21.58
C SER A 550 85.68 -24.71 -21.78
N ASN A 551 85.32 -24.11 -20.64
CA ASN A 551 86.07 -23.02 -20.00
C ASN A 551 86.41 -21.72 -20.79
N ASN A 552 86.05 -20.58 -20.18
CA ASN A 552 86.47 -19.18 -20.44
C ASN A 552 86.04 -18.51 -21.75
N GLY A 553 85.55 -17.26 -21.65
CA GLY A 553 85.61 -16.35 -22.81
C GLY A 553 84.74 -15.10 -22.82
N TRP A 554 84.97 -14.16 -21.89
CA TRP A 554 84.56 -12.77 -22.06
C TRP A 554 84.88 -12.20 -23.47
N ARG A 555 83.89 -11.65 -24.19
CA ARG A 555 83.85 -10.24 -24.69
C ARG A 555 82.90 -10.00 -25.88
N ARG A 556 82.18 -8.87 -25.79
CA ARG A 556 81.83 -7.92 -26.87
C ARG A 556 80.98 -8.45 -28.05
N LEU A 557 79.73 -8.00 -28.10
CA LEU A 557 79.20 -6.91 -28.95
C LEU A 557 77.86 -6.50 -28.29
N GLY A 558 77.50 -5.23 -28.06
CA GLY A 558 78.07 -3.98 -28.56
C GLY A 558 77.32 -3.52 -29.80
N ASP A 559 76.43 -2.53 -29.59
CA ASP A 559 75.71 -1.73 -30.60
C ASP A 559 74.69 -2.53 -31.46
N ASP A 560 73.45 -2.07 -31.72
CA ASP A 560 73.14 -0.78 -32.32
C ASP A 560 71.71 -0.24 -32.02
N HIS A 561 71.53 1.06 -32.27
CA HIS A 561 70.29 1.83 -32.12
C HIS A 561 69.13 1.43 -33.06
N HIS A 562 67.90 1.87 -32.73
CA HIS A 562 66.93 2.66 -33.54
C HIS A 562 65.72 2.92 -32.60
N GLU A 563 65.39 4.11 -32.09
CA GLU A 563 65.20 5.42 -32.73
C GLU A 563 64.53 5.35 -34.13
N ILE A 564 63.21 5.13 -34.15
CA ILE A 564 62.33 5.61 -35.24
C ILE A 564 61.03 6.22 -34.65
N MET A 565 61.05 7.54 -34.52
CA MET A 565 60.05 8.49 -35.02
C MET A 565 58.54 8.15 -34.89
N SER A 566 57.88 8.91 -34.03
CA SER A 566 56.76 9.81 -34.37
C SER A 566 56.08 9.59 -35.73
N VAL A 567 54.82 9.12 -35.71
CA VAL A 567 53.81 9.48 -36.72
C VAL A 567 52.59 10.06 -36.02
N LYS A 568 52.23 11.27 -36.44
CA LYS A 568 51.19 12.11 -35.87
C LYS A 568 50.02 12.20 -36.86
N THR A 569 48.96 11.45 -36.61
CA THR A 569 47.63 11.57 -37.24
C THR A 569 46.58 11.11 -36.22
N GLY A 570 45.59 11.88 -35.79
CA GLY A 570 45.13 13.17 -36.30
C GLY A 570 43.94 13.02 -37.24
N SER A 571 42.80 12.60 -36.70
CA SER A 571 41.47 12.82 -37.28
C SER A 571 40.45 12.99 -36.16
N GLU A 572 40.02 14.23 -35.95
CA GLU A 572 38.92 14.60 -35.08
C GLU A 572 37.59 14.11 -35.69
N VAL A 573 36.72 13.49 -34.89
CA VAL A 573 35.26 13.56 -35.07
C VAL A 573 34.64 13.68 -33.68
N GLU A 574 33.87 14.76 -33.47
CA GLU A 574 33.14 15.01 -32.23
C GLU A 574 31.85 14.18 -32.17
N SER A 575 31.65 13.46 -31.07
CA SER A 575 30.31 13.26 -30.47
C SER A 575 30.46 12.67 -29.06
N THR A 576 30.55 13.54 -28.06
CA THR A 576 30.49 13.14 -26.65
C THR A 576 29.04 13.01 -26.21
N GLU A 577 28.58 11.77 -25.99
CA GLU A 577 27.51 11.45 -25.02
C GLU A 577 27.77 10.02 -24.53
N VAL A 578 27.63 9.80 -23.22
CA VAL A 578 28.42 8.79 -22.48
C VAL A 578 27.70 7.44 -22.38
N ASN A 579 28.44 6.35 -22.65
CA ASN A 579 28.00 4.97 -22.46
C ASN A 579 28.08 4.56 -20.98
N ASP A 580 26.95 4.47 -20.29
CA ASP A 580 26.87 4.03 -18.88
C ASP A 580 26.20 2.65 -18.67
N ILE A 581 25.99 1.86 -19.74
CA ILE A 581 25.35 0.53 -19.65
C ILE A 581 26.38 -0.62 -19.61
N GLU A 582 27.55 -0.46 -20.21
CA GLU A 582 28.69 -1.37 -19.98
C GLU A 582 29.05 -1.42 -18.49
N GLY A 583 28.95 -0.28 -17.78
CA GLY A 583 29.13 -0.23 -16.33
C GLY A 583 28.08 -1.03 -15.54
N ILE A 584 26.85 -1.18 -16.03
CA ILE A 584 25.77 -1.89 -15.32
C ILE A 584 25.76 -3.39 -15.66
N VAL A 585 26.07 -3.77 -16.90
CA VAL A 585 26.22 -5.19 -17.27
C VAL A 585 27.56 -5.76 -16.79
N ALA A 586 28.61 -4.93 -16.73
CA ALA A 586 29.81 -5.26 -15.97
C ALA A 586 29.48 -5.31 -14.49
N ALA A 587 28.82 -4.32 -13.87
CA ALA A 587 28.47 -4.38 -12.45
C ALA A 587 27.59 -5.58 -12.10
N MET A 588 26.61 -5.99 -12.91
CA MET A 588 25.81 -7.19 -12.62
C MET A 588 26.58 -8.50 -12.85
N ASN A 589 27.49 -8.59 -13.83
CA ASN A 589 28.33 -9.77 -13.99
C ASN A 589 29.47 -9.82 -12.97
N VAL A 590 29.99 -8.66 -12.56
CA VAL A 590 30.94 -8.49 -11.47
C VAL A 590 30.25 -8.80 -10.16
N GLU A 591 29.06 -8.28 -9.85
CA GLU A 591 28.27 -8.62 -8.65
C GLU A 591 27.86 -10.11 -8.64
N LEU A 592 27.56 -10.72 -9.80
CA LEU A 592 27.31 -12.17 -9.90
C LEU A 592 28.60 -13.00 -9.79
N GLN A 593 29.75 -12.48 -10.22
CA GLN A 593 31.06 -13.11 -10.01
C GLN A 593 31.55 -12.91 -8.58
N GLU A 594 31.35 -11.74 -7.98
CA GLU A 594 31.60 -11.40 -6.59
C GLU A 594 30.72 -12.24 -5.69
N GLN A 595 29.41 -12.38 -5.96
CA GLN A 595 28.57 -13.33 -5.22
C GLN A 595 29.05 -14.78 -5.36
N LYS A 596 29.64 -15.18 -6.51
CA LYS A 596 30.26 -16.51 -6.66
C LYS A 596 31.61 -16.62 -5.98
N ILE A 597 32.41 -15.55 -5.97
CA ILE A 597 33.72 -15.47 -5.31
C ILE A 597 33.50 -15.43 -3.80
N ILE A 598 32.59 -14.60 -3.28
CA ILE A 598 32.11 -14.55 -1.90
C ILE A 598 31.46 -15.86 -1.48
N ASN A 599 30.73 -16.58 -2.34
CA ASN A 599 30.19 -17.90 -1.96
C ASN A 599 31.28 -18.99 -1.97
N ASN A 600 32.24 -18.93 -2.89
CA ASN A 600 33.41 -19.83 -2.90
C ASN A 600 34.39 -19.50 -1.75
N ASP A 601 34.59 -18.24 -1.41
CA ASP A 601 35.35 -17.73 -0.26
C ASP A 601 34.58 -18.00 1.04
N LEU A 602 33.25 -17.93 1.02
CA LEU A 602 32.29 -18.56 1.92
C LEU A 602 32.69 -20.01 2.22
N GLN A 603 32.70 -20.85 1.19
CA GLN A 603 33.01 -22.27 1.29
C GLN A 603 34.48 -22.53 1.67
N LEU A 604 35.43 -21.74 1.19
CA LEU A 604 36.84 -21.83 1.56
C LEU A 604 37.07 -21.42 3.00
N LYS A 605 36.41 -20.36 3.50
CA LYS A 605 36.41 -19.96 4.91
C LYS A 605 35.70 -20.99 5.79
N VAL A 606 34.65 -21.65 5.31
CA VAL A 606 34.05 -22.80 6.03
C VAL A 606 35.04 -23.97 6.09
N ILE A 607 35.68 -24.34 4.99
CA ILE A 607 36.70 -25.41 4.94
C ILE A 607 37.93 -25.03 5.79
N ASP A 608 38.34 -23.76 5.80
CA ASP A 608 39.43 -23.26 6.62
C ASP A 608 39.05 -23.16 8.10
N LEU A 609 37.80 -22.83 8.44
CA LEU A 609 37.31 -22.92 9.82
C LEU A 609 37.21 -24.37 10.28
N GLU A 610 36.73 -25.30 9.44
CA GLU A 610 36.73 -26.75 9.72
C GLU A 610 38.16 -27.28 9.89
N ARG A 611 39.11 -26.81 9.06
CA ARG A 611 40.54 -27.11 9.18
C ARG A 611 41.16 -26.52 10.44
N ILE A 612 40.88 -25.26 10.77
CA ILE A 612 41.35 -24.59 11.99
C ILE A 612 40.76 -25.27 13.23
N ILE A 613 39.49 -25.67 13.21
CA ILE A 613 38.87 -26.45 14.28
C ILE A 613 39.56 -27.81 14.42
N SER A 614 39.78 -28.54 13.32
CA SER A 614 40.49 -29.82 13.35
C SER A 614 41.96 -29.68 13.77
N GLU A 615 42.65 -28.60 13.40
CA GLU A 615 44.01 -28.28 13.84
C GLU A 615 44.04 -27.87 15.32
N LYS A 616 43.03 -27.15 15.82
CA LYS A 616 42.89 -26.78 17.23
C LYS A 616 42.51 -27.96 18.11
N ASP A 617 41.65 -28.86 17.65
CA ASP A 617 41.36 -30.12 18.32
C ASP A 617 42.61 -31.02 18.35
N LYS A 618 43.42 -31.01 17.28
CA LYS A 618 44.71 -31.71 17.27
C LYS A 618 45.73 -31.05 18.21
N GLU A 619 45.82 -29.72 18.24
CA GLU A 619 46.69 -28.96 19.16
C GLU A 619 46.25 -29.14 20.62
N MET A 620 44.95 -29.24 20.91
CA MET A 620 44.46 -29.60 22.25
C MET A 620 44.84 -31.02 22.63
N ASN A 621 44.61 -32.01 21.76
CA ASN A 621 44.99 -33.39 22.04
C ASN A 621 46.51 -33.54 22.22
N GLU A 622 47.33 -32.89 21.39
CA GLU A 622 48.78 -32.86 21.55
C GLU A 622 49.18 -32.16 22.86
N LYS A 623 48.51 -31.07 23.25
CA LYS A 623 48.74 -30.40 24.55
C LYS A 623 48.35 -31.28 25.72
N ASP A 624 47.20 -31.94 25.69
CA ASP A 624 46.77 -32.85 26.74
C ASP A 624 47.70 -34.07 26.85
N GLU A 625 48.20 -34.59 25.74
CA GLU A 625 49.21 -35.65 25.74
C GLU A 625 50.57 -35.16 26.29
N THR A 626 51.01 -33.93 25.97
CA THR A 626 52.19 -33.33 26.61
C THR A 626 52.00 -33.03 28.11
N HIS A 627 50.84 -32.51 28.53
CA HIS A 627 50.54 -32.28 29.95
C HIS A 627 50.50 -33.61 30.71
N ASN A 628 49.97 -34.68 30.12
CA ASN A 628 50.02 -36.01 30.74
C ASN A 628 51.47 -36.51 30.89
N VAL A 629 52.33 -36.32 29.89
CA VAL A 629 53.76 -36.65 29.99
C VAL A 629 54.49 -35.77 31.04
N GLU A 630 54.17 -34.49 31.16
CA GLU A 630 54.71 -33.60 32.21
C GLU A 630 54.23 -34.00 33.61
N ILE A 631 52.98 -34.46 33.74
CA ILE A 631 52.42 -35.01 34.99
C ILE A 631 53.09 -36.33 35.34
N GLU A 632 53.32 -37.22 34.38
CA GLU A 632 54.07 -38.47 34.60
C GLU A 632 55.53 -38.19 34.99
N ALA A 633 56.23 -37.30 34.29
CA ALA A 633 57.59 -36.89 34.63
C ALA A 633 57.68 -36.26 36.04
N SER A 634 56.72 -35.40 36.39
CA SER A 634 56.62 -34.80 37.73
C SER A 634 56.36 -35.85 38.81
N ASN A 635 55.51 -36.85 38.54
CA ASN A 635 55.27 -37.97 39.45
C ASN A 635 56.52 -38.85 39.62
N ASP A 636 57.27 -39.12 38.55
CA ASP A 636 58.53 -39.87 38.59
C ASP A 636 59.62 -39.12 39.37
N GLU A 637 59.71 -37.80 39.26
CA GLU A 637 60.58 -37.01 40.13
C GLU A 637 60.13 -37.06 41.58
N LEU A 638 58.83 -36.97 41.85
CA LEU A 638 58.27 -37.06 43.21
C LEU A 638 58.54 -38.43 43.85
N ILE A 639 58.55 -39.52 43.05
CA ILE A 639 59.00 -40.85 43.48
C ILE A 639 60.49 -40.85 43.81
N LYS A 640 61.37 -40.30 42.94
CA LYS A 640 62.82 -40.20 43.21
C LYS A 640 63.13 -39.41 44.48
N TRP A 641 62.43 -38.30 44.71
CA TRP A 641 62.57 -37.50 45.94
C TRP A 641 62.11 -38.26 47.19
N LYS A 642 61.03 -39.04 47.08
CA LYS A 642 60.54 -39.89 48.16
C LYS A 642 61.54 -41.00 48.50
N ASP A 643 62.09 -41.68 47.48
CA ASP A 643 63.09 -42.74 47.67
C ASP A 643 64.37 -42.16 48.29
N LEU A 644 64.84 -41.00 47.83
CA LEU A 644 65.99 -40.29 48.42
C LEU A 644 65.74 -39.94 49.91
N ALA A 645 64.54 -39.50 50.26
CA ALA A 645 64.17 -39.19 51.64
C ALA A 645 64.11 -40.45 52.53
N GLU A 646 63.66 -41.59 51.98
CA GLU A 646 63.63 -42.88 52.67
C GLU A 646 65.06 -43.44 52.87
N ASP A 647 65.95 -43.26 51.89
CA ASP A 647 67.36 -43.62 51.92
C ASP A 647 68.18 -42.78 52.92
N LEU A 648 67.92 -41.46 53.00
CA LEU A 648 68.47 -40.58 54.02
C LEU A 648 67.99 -40.94 55.42
N ARG A 649 66.72 -41.34 55.56
CA ARG A 649 66.13 -41.79 56.83
C ARG A 649 66.76 -43.11 57.30
N ALA A 650 67.04 -44.03 56.39
CA ALA A 650 67.77 -45.27 56.69
C ALA A 650 69.18 -44.98 57.20
N LYS A 651 69.95 -44.14 56.48
CA LYS A 651 71.30 -43.70 56.89
C LYS A 651 71.31 -43.00 58.26
N TYR A 652 70.29 -42.20 58.57
CA TYR A 652 70.15 -41.56 59.88
C TYR A 652 69.92 -42.58 61.01
N GLU A 653 69.04 -43.56 60.83
CA GLU A 653 68.85 -44.63 61.83
C GLU A 653 70.08 -45.54 61.94
N GLU A 654 70.82 -45.81 60.87
CA GLU A 654 72.12 -46.52 60.95
C GLU A 654 73.15 -45.74 61.78
N ALA A 655 73.33 -44.44 61.50
CA ALA A 655 74.25 -43.58 62.26
C ALA A 655 73.87 -43.50 63.74
N LYS A 656 72.58 -43.38 64.05
CA LYS A 656 72.01 -43.37 65.40
C LYS A 656 72.16 -44.71 66.13
N ASN A 657 72.02 -45.84 65.41
CA ASN A 657 72.31 -47.16 65.97
C ASN A 657 73.81 -47.34 66.25
N TYR A 658 74.69 -46.77 65.42
CA TYR A 658 76.14 -46.76 65.66
C TYR A 658 76.54 -45.87 66.84
N GLU A 659 75.90 -44.69 67.00
CA GLU A 659 76.05 -43.84 68.19
C GLU A 659 75.62 -44.60 69.46
N ASN A 660 74.49 -45.31 69.43
CA ASN A 660 74.03 -46.16 70.52
C ASN A 660 75.01 -47.31 70.84
N GLU A 661 75.59 -47.98 69.83
CA GLU A 661 76.65 -48.97 70.03
C GLU A 661 77.90 -48.36 70.69
N LEU A 662 78.32 -47.16 70.27
CA LEU A 662 79.46 -46.47 70.85
C LEU A 662 79.19 -46.09 72.31
N ILE A 663 78.00 -45.59 72.63
CA ILE A 663 77.56 -45.33 74.01
C ILE A 663 77.55 -46.62 74.84
N GLU A 664 77.06 -47.73 74.29
CA GLU A 664 77.04 -49.01 74.99
C GLU A 664 78.46 -49.58 75.21
N ARG A 665 79.39 -49.39 74.26
CA ARG A 665 80.81 -49.73 74.43
C ARG A 665 81.48 -48.83 75.46
N LEU A 666 81.17 -47.53 75.48
CA LEU A 666 81.69 -46.59 76.47
C LEU A 666 81.25 -46.99 77.89
N ASN A 667 79.96 -47.30 78.06
CA ASN A 667 79.40 -47.85 79.30
C ASN A 667 80.05 -49.20 79.69
N LYS A 668 80.40 -50.06 78.73
CA LYS A 668 81.12 -51.33 78.99
C LYS A 668 82.59 -51.11 79.38
N PHE A 669 83.22 -50.01 78.97
CA PHE A 669 84.54 -49.60 79.43
C PHE A 669 84.48 -48.97 80.84
N GLU A 670 83.49 -48.11 81.14
CA GLU A 670 83.31 -47.54 82.48
C GLU A 670 82.97 -48.59 83.55
N ASN A 671 82.29 -49.67 83.19
CA ASN A 671 81.93 -50.73 84.14
C ASN A 671 83.01 -51.84 84.31
N ASN A 672 84.12 -51.79 83.58
CA ASN A 672 85.20 -52.80 83.64
C ASN A 672 86.56 -52.23 84.10
N THR A 673 86.55 -51.26 85.01
CA THR A 673 87.78 -50.73 85.64
C THR A 673 88.00 -51.22 87.07
N GLU A 674 87.89 -52.53 87.31
CA GLU A 674 88.55 -53.17 88.45
C GLU A 674 89.41 -54.36 87.99
N GLU A 675 90.69 -54.33 88.41
CA GLU A 675 91.76 -55.34 88.30
C GLU A 675 92.62 -55.49 87.02
N ASN A 676 93.83 -54.92 87.14
CA ASN A 676 95.13 -55.31 86.58
C ASN A 676 95.60 -54.82 85.18
N SER A 677 96.59 -53.91 85.26
CA SER A 677 97.74 -53.70 84.35
C SER A 677 97.50 -53.69 82.83
N ASP A 678 97.11 -52.53 82.29
CA ASP A 678 97.78 -51.91 81.14
C ASP A 678 97.41 -50.41 80.98
N LEU A 679 97.77 -49.62 81.99
CA LEU A 679 97.38 -48.21 82.18
C LEU A 679 97.99 -47.19 81.18
N VAL A 680 98.74 -47.66 80.18
CA VAL A 680 99.37 -46.81 79.15
C VAL A 680 98.66 -46.94 77.79
N ALA A 681 98.16 -48.12 77.44
CA ALA A 681 97.37 -48.32 76.21
C ALA A 681 96.01 -47.63 76.32
N ALA A 682 95.26 -47.92 77.39
CA ALA A 682 93.94 -47.32 77.64
C ALA A 682 93.95 -45.78 77.65
N LYS A 683 95.08 -45.15 78.02
CA LYS A 683 95.20 -43.69 78.00
C LYS A 683 95.32 -43.11 76.59
N ASN A 684 96.05 -43.78 75.69
CA ASN A 684 96.09 -43.41 74.27
C ASN A 684 94.75 -43.66 73.59
N ASP A 685 94.05 -44.74 73.93
CA ASP A 685 92.73 -45.04 73.37
C ASP A 685 91.67 -44.04 73.84
N VAL A 686 91.71 -43.60 75.11
CA VAL A 686 90.86 -42.51 75.61
C VAL A 686 91.19 -41.16 74.96
N GLU A 687 92.46 -40.85 74.71
CA GLU A 687 92.86 -39.61 73.99
C GLU A 687 92.38 -39.64 72.52
N ASN A 688 92.50 -40.79 71.84
CA ASN A 688 91.96 -41.02 70.50
C ASN A 688 90.43 -40.94 70.47
N MET A 689 89.72 -41.53 71.45
CA MET A 689 88.27 -41.42 71.54
C MET A 689 87.81 -39.98 71.82
N LYS A 690 88.54 -39.20 72.63
CA LYS A 690 88.27 -37.76 72.81
C LYS A 690 88.46 -36.97 71.54
N LYS A 691 89.52 -37.24 70.78
CA LYS A 691 89.74 -36.58 69.49
C LYS A 691 88.63 -36.94 68.50
N ARG A 692 88.22 -38.21 68.47
CA ARG A 692 87.12 -38.69 67.61
C ARG A 692 85.76 -38.11 68.02
N LEU A 693 85.52 -37.92 69.33
CA LEU A 693 84.38 -37.17 69.85
C LEU A 693 84.38 -35.72 69.36
N SER A 694 85.53 -35.03 69.41
CA SER A 694 85.63 -33.66 68.89
C SER A 694 85.42 -33.57 67.38
N GLU A 695 85.87 -34.57 66.61
CA GLU A 695 85.60 -34.66 65.17
C GLU A 695 84.11 -34.89 64.89
N LEU A 696 83.45 -35.79 65.64
CA LEU A 696 82.00 -36.04 65.57
C LEU A 696 81.17 -34.85 66.03
N GLU A 697 81.65 -34.05 66.99
CA GLU A 697 80.97 -32.86 67.50
C GLU A 697 81.05 -31.70 66.49
N GLU A 698 82.16 -31.57 65.74
CA GLU A 698 82.27 -30.65 64.60
C GLU A 698 81.40 -31.11 63.40
N GLU A 699 81.35 -32.42 63.14
CA GLU A 699 80.48 -33.01 62.10
C GLU A 699 79.00 -32.83 62.44
N LYS A 700 78.62 -33.00 63.72
CA LYS A 700 77.28 -32.72 64.24
C LYS A 700 76.88 -31.25 64.12
N MET A 701 77.80 -30.31 64.32
CA MET A 701 77.54 -28.88 64.08
C MET A 701 77.26 -28.60 62.60
N LYS A 702 78.02 -29.20 61.66
CA LYS A 702 77.75 -29.07 60.22
C LYS A 702 76.42 -29.69 59.81
N ILE A 703 76.04 -30.82 60.41
CA ILE A 703 74.72 -31.42 60.20
C ILE A 703 73.61 -30.50 60.72
N LEU A 704 73.79 -29.85 61.87
CA LEU A 704 72.85 -28.86 62.42
C LEU A 704 72.68 -27.61 61.55
N ASP A 705 73.78 -27.08 61.03
CA ASP A 705 73.77 -25.93 60.12
C ASP A 705 73.03 -26.31 58.81
N ASN A 706 73.38 -27.46 58.20
CA ASN A 706 72.68 -28.00 57.02
C ASN A 706 71.20 -28.28 57.31
N GLU A 707 70.84 -28.82 58.48
CA GLU A 707 69.44 -29.05 58.88
C GLU A 707 68.67 -27.72 59.03
N SER A 708 69.35 -26.62 59.38
CA SER A 708 68.75 -25.29 59.45
C SER A 708 68.50 -24.69 58.06
N GLU A 709 69.44 -24.85 57.13
CA GLU A 709 69.27 -24.45 55.72
C GLU A 709 68.15 -25.27 55.06
N LEU A 710 68.14 -26.60 55.23
CA LEU A 710 67.11 -27.48 54.69
C LEU A 710 65.71 -27.15 55.25
N LYS A 711 65.61 -26.77 56.54
CA LYS A 711 64.34 -26.29 57.12
C LYS A 711 63.88 -24.98 56.51
N GLN A 712 64.81 -24.09 56.19
CA GLN A 712 64.49 -22.80 55.58
C GLN A 712 64.02 -22.96 54.13
N GLU A 713 64.66 -23.86 53.37
CA GLU A 713 64.24 -24.24 52.02
C GLU A 713 62.89 -24.99 52.02
N VAL A 714 62.67 -25.91 52.96
CA VAL A 714 61.36 -26.57 53.15
C VAL A 714 60.26 -25.59 53.53
N GLU A 715 60.54 -24.52 54.28
CA GLU A 715 59.54 -23.51 54.63
C GLU A 715 59.21 -22.60 53.43
N LEU A 716 60.21 -22.23 52.62
CA LEU A 716 59.99 -21.51 51.35
C LEU A 716 59.17 -22.35 50.35
N LEU A 717 59.53 -23.63 50.18
CA LEU A 717 58.78 -24.55 49.33
C LEU A 717 57.34 -24.76 49.82
N LYS A 718 57.08 -24.77 51.13
CA LYS A 718 55.70 -24.75 51.66
C LYS A 718 54.97 -23.47 51.29
N GLU A 719 55.60 -22.30 51.46
CA GLU A 719 54.97 -21.01 51.16
C GLU A 719 54.60 -20.90 49.67
N GLU A 720 55.47 -21.39 48.78
CA GLU A 720 55.20 -21.52 47.34
C GLU A 720 54.07 -22.52 47.04
N LEU A 721 54.02 -23.67 47.73
CA LEU A 721 52.93 -24.65 47.59
C LEU A 721 51.59 -24.12 48.13
N GLU A 722 51.61 -23.31 49.19
CA GLU A 722 50.45 -22.63 49.77
C GLU A 722 49.95 -21.50 48.84
N GLU A 723 50.86 -20.80 48.16
CA GLU A 723 50.56 -19.83 47.11
C GLU A 723 49.97 -20.48 45.85
N MET A 724 50.56 -21.58 45.38
CA MET A 724 50.02 -22.38 44.28
C MET A 724 48.65 -22.98 44.64
N ARG A 725 48.42 -23.38 45.90
CA ARG A 725 47.07 -23.76 46.37
C ARG A 725 46.08 -22.60 46.35
N ARG A 726 46.46 -21.41 46.84
CA ARG A 726 45.61 -20.21 46.75
C ARG A 726 45.27 -19.87 45.30
N LYS A 727 46.25 -19.95 44.40
CA LYS A 727 46.07 -19.69 42.96
C LYS A 727 45.16 -20.72 42.30
N ASN A 728 45.32 -22.02 42.60
CA ASN A 728 44.42 -23.07 42.12
C ASN A 728 42.99 -22.97 42.70
N GLN A 729 42.83 -22.54 43.95
CA GLN A 729 41.49 -22.25 44.51
C GLN A 729 40.84 -21.06 43.81
N GLY A 730 41.58 -19.96 43.58
CA GLY A 730 41.09 -18.81 42.81
C GLY A 730 40.69 -19.20 41.39
N ASN A 731 41.49 -20.01 40.70
CA ASN A 731 41.17 -20.54 39.38
C ASN A 731 39.92 -21.44 39.41
N GLN A 732 39.77 -22.31 40.42
CA GLN A 732 38.57 -23.14 40.58
C GLN A 732 37.30 -22.31 40.83
N GLU A 733 37.36 -21.24 41.61
CA GLU A 733 36.22 -20.33 41.78
C GLU A 733 35.94 -19.55 40.49
N GLY A 734 36.98 -19.11 39.77
CA GLY A 734 36.87 -18.50 38.44
C GLY A 734 36.12 -19.39 37.44
N PHE A 735 36.61 -20.61 37.18
CA PHE A 735 35.94 -21.58 36.31
C PHE A 735 34.52 -21.91 36.74
N LYS A 736 34.23 -21.89 38.05
CA LYS A 736 32.89 -22.16 38.58
C LYS A 736 31.94 -20.99 38.31
N THR A 737 32.40 -19.75 38.49
CA THR A 737 31.62 -18.55 38.13
C THR A 737 31.41 -18.43 36.62
N GLU A 738 32.43 -18.70 35.81
CA GLU A 738 32.34 -18.73 34.35
C GLU A 738 31.36 -19.80 33.87
N LYS A 739 31.41 -21.01 34.45
CA LYS A 739 30.42 -22.05 34.20
C LYS A 739 29.00 -21.62 34.57
N GLU A 740 28.78 -20.96 35.71
CA GLU A 740 27.46 -20.43 36.10
C GLU A 740 26.96 -19.28 35.19
N ILE A 741 27.86 -18.55 34.53
CA ILE A 741 27.54 -17.55 33.50
C ILE A 741 27.15 -18.25 32.19
N ILE A 742 27.93 -19.25 31.75
CA ILE A 742 27.62 -20.05 30.56
C ILE A 742 26.29 -20.80 30.72
N GLU A 743 26.03 -21.42 31.87
CA GLU A 743 24.75 -22.10 32.15
C GLU A 743 23.55 -21.12 32.16
N ARG A 744 23.74 -19.88 32.64
CA ARG A 744 22.72 -18.81 32.50
C ARG A 744 22.48 -18.45 31.04
N ASN A 745 23.53 -18.15 30.29
CA ASN A 745 23.43 -17.72 28.89
C ASN A 745 22.80 -18.82 28.03
N LEU A 746 23.15 -20.09 28.28
CA LEU A 746 22.55 -21.25 27.62
C LEU A 746 21.06 -21.37 27.96
N SER A 747 20.68 -21.24 29.24
CA SER A 747 19.28 -21.27 29.69
C SER A 747 18.44 -20.13 29.09
N GLU A 748 19.02 -18.93 28.98
CA GLU A 748 18.37 -17.75 28.41
C GLU A 748 18.21 -17.87 26.88
N SER A 749 19.20 -18.46 26.19
CA SER A 749 19.10 -18.83 24.78
C SER A 749 18.04 -19.92 24.54
N MET A 750 18.01 -20.94 25.39
CA MET A 750 17.01 -22.02 25.31
C MET A 750 15.59 -21.50 25.55
N LYS A 751 15.43 -20.50 26.43
CA LYS A 751 14.16 -19.80 26.63
C LYS A 751 13.75 -18.99 25.38
N LYS A 752 14.68 -18.26 24.76
CA LYS A 752 14.43 -17.54 23.48
C LYS A 752 14.01 -18.50 22.36
N ILE A 753 14.60 -19.70 22.29
CA ILE A 753 14.21 -20.74 21.33
C ILE A 753 12.75 -21.18 21.58
N ILE A 754 12.38 -21.46 22.83
CA ILE A 754 11.00 -21.83 23.20
C ILE A 754 10.01 -20.69 22.88
N ASP A 755 10.37 -19.44 23.16
CA ASP A 755 9.52 -18.28 22.85
C ASP A 755 9.35 -18.10 21.33
N LEU A 756 10.40 -18.36 20.53
CA LEU A 756 10.33 -18.39 19.06
C LEU A 756 9.47 -19.56 18.54
N GLU A 757 9.59 -20.76 19.09
CA GLU A 757 8.73 -21.91 18.73
C GLU A 757 7.26 -21.61 19.01
N ASN A 758 6.96 -21.02 20.17
CA ASN A 758 5.60 -20.59 20.53
C ASN A 758 5.07 -19.51 19.58
N PHE A 759 5.90 -18.53 19.19
CA PHE A 759 5.53 -17.52 18.20
C PHE A 759 5.26 -18.13 16.82
N LEU A 760 6.08 -19.08 16.39
CA LEU A 760 5.93 -19.78 15.10
C LEU A 760 4.66 -20.65 15.09
N ALA A 761 4.36 -21.33 16.20
CA ALA A 761 3.11 -22.07 16.38
C ALA A 761 1.87 -21.14 16.35
N ALA A 762 1.93 -20.00 17.02
CA ALA A 762 0.87 -19.00 16.99
C ALA A 762 0.64 -18.44 15.57
N LYS A 763 1.72 -18.12 14.83
CA LYS A 763 1.65 -17.66 13.44
C LYS A 763 1.16 -18.75 12.48
N HIS A 764 1.51 -20.02 12.70
CA HIS A 764 0.96 -21.13 11.94
C HIS A 764 -0.54 -21.27 12.16
N GLN A 765 -1.01 -21.16 13.40
CA GLN A 765 -2.45 -21.21 13.72
C GLN A 765 -3.22 -20.00 13.17
N GLU A 766 -2.61 -18.81 13.17
CA GLU A 766 -3.17 -17.61 12.51
C GLU A 766 -3.32 -17.84 10.99
N SER A 767 -2.27 -18.36 10.33
CA SER A 767 -2.31 -18.74 8.91
C SER A 767 -3.37 -19.81 8.61
N GLN A 768 -3.58 -20.76 9.51
CA GLN A 768 -4.61 -21.79 9.38
C GLN A 768 -6.03 -21.20 9.52
N ASN A 769 -6.21 -20.22 10.39
CA ASN A 769 -7.47 -19.47 10.50
C ASN A 769 -7.77 -18.65 9.25
N TYR A 770 -6.78 -17.97 8.66
CA TYR A 770 -6.95 -17.28 7.37
C TYR A 770 -7.29 -18.25 6.24
N TYR A 771 -6.64 -19.41 6.17
CA TYR A 771 -6.96 -20.45 5.19
C TYR A 771 -8.41 -20.94 5.31
N ASN A 772 -8.86 -21.23 6.53
CA ASN A 772 -10.24 -21.61 6.80
C ASN A 772 -11.23 -20.49 6.40
N LYS A 773 -10.90 -19.22 6.67
CA LYS A 773 -11.74 -18.08 6.29
C LYS A 773 -11.83 -17.88 4.77
N ILE A 774 -10.72 -18.08 4.06
CA ILE A 774 -10.70 -18.09 2.58
C ILE A 774 -11.57 -19.24 2.06
N GLN A 775 -11.49 -20.43 2.66
CA GLN A 775 -12.31 -21.58 2.26
C GLN A 775 -13.81 -21.34 2.50
N GLU A 776 -14.20 -20.69 3.60
CA GLU A 776 -15.59 -20.24 3.84
C GLU A 776 -16.06 -19.25 2.77
N LEU A 777 -15.24 -18.24 2.43
CA LEU A 777 -15.57 -17.23 1.42
C LEU A 777 -15.70 -17.84 0.01
N VAL A 778 -14.84 -18.79 -0.34
CA VAL A 778 -14.94 -19.55 -1.61
C VAL A 778 -16.24 -20.36 -1.65
N GLN A 779 -16.64 -20.98 -0.54
CA GLN A 779 -17.92 -21.70 -0.46
C GLN A 779 -19.12 -20.73 -0.54
N GLU A 780 -19.06 -19.56 0.08
CA GLU A 780 -20.12 -18.54 -0.02
C GLU A 780 -20.26 -18.02 -1.46
N LEU A 781 -19.15 -17.73 -2.14
CA LEU A 781 -19.14 -17.34 -3.56
C LEU A 781 -19.75 -18.44 -4.44
N SER A 782 -19.37 -19.70 -4.25
CA SER A 782 -19.98 -20.84 -4.96
C SER A 782 -21.49 -20.92 -4.75
N ASN A 783 -21.97 -20.67 -3.53
CA ASN A 783 -23.40 -20.67 -3.22
C ASN A 783 -24.13 -19.48 -3.89
N LYS A 784 -23.49 -18.30 -4.00
CA LYS A 784 -24.05 -17.14 -4.71
C LYS A 784 -24.07 -17.32 -6.22
N ASP A 785 -23.07 -17.98 -6.80
CA ASP A 785 -23.07 -18.36 -8.22
C ASP A 785 -24.23 -19.33 -8.55
N GLU A 786 -24.55 -20.27 -7.66
CA GLU A 786 -25.73 -21.13 -7.82
C GLU A 786 -27.06 -20.37 -7.68
N GLU A 787 -27.12 -19.36 -6.82
CA GLU A 787 -28.27 -18.47 -6.67
C GLU A 787 -28.48 -17.62 -7.93
N ILE A 788 -27.40 -17.00 -8.44
CA ILE A 788 -27.42 -16.23 -9.70
C ILE A 788 -27.89 -17.12 -10.86
N LYS A 789 -27.33 -18.32 -11.02
CA LYS A 789 -27.77 -19.29 -12.05
C LYS A 789 -29.23 -19.74 -11.90
N ARG A 790 -29.79 -19.73 -10.68
CA ARG A 790 -31.24 -19.97 -10.46
C ARG A 790 -32.08 -18.75 -10.83
N GLN A 791 -31.61 -17.54 -10.54
CA GLN A 791 -32.29 -16.30 -10.93
C GLN A 791 -32.26 -16.09 -12.44
N GLU A 792 -31.13 -16.32 -13.12
CA GLU A 792 -30.98 -16.25 -14.58
C GLU A 792 -32.01 -17.16 -15.29
N LYS A 793 -32.15 -18.42 -14.87
CA LYS A 793 -33.17 -19.34 -15.41
C LYS A 793 -34.60 -18.86 -15.19
N LEU A 794 -34.86 -18.17 -14.06
CA LEU A 794 -36.17 -17.63 -13.74
C LEU A 794 -36.47 -16.38 -14.60
N TYR A 795 -35.48 -15.52 -14.84
CA TYR A 795 -35.55 -14.42 -15.80
C TYR A 795 -35.72 -14.91 -17.24
N GLU A 796 -35.00 -15.95 -17.67
CA GLU A 796 -35.14 -16.56 -19.01
C GLU A 796 -36.55 -17.13 -19.22
N GLY A 797 -37.10 -17.81 -18.20
CA GLY A 797 -38.49 -18.27 -18.20
C GLY A 797 -39.51 -17.13 -18.26
N LEU A 798 -39.31 -16.06 -17.48
CA LEU A 798 -40.18 -14.88 -17.50
C LEU A 798 -40.09 -14.11 -18.82
N HIS A 799 -38.90 -13.97 -19.39
CA HIS A 799 -38.67 -13.35 -20.70
C HIS A 799 -39.37 -14.14 -21.81
N THR A 800 -39.30 -15.47 -21.77
CA THR A 800 -40.03 -16.35 -22.70
C THR A 800 -41.55 -16.13 -22.61
N GLN A 801 -42.10 -15.98 -21.41
CA GLN A 801 -43.52 -15.65 -21.22
C GLN A 801 -43.87 -14.24 -21.72
N MET A 802 -42.99 -13.26 -21.50
CA MET A 802 -43.17 -11.89 -21.98
C MET A 802 -43.21 -11.84 -23.52
N CYS A 803 -42.31 -12.55 -24.20
CA CYS A 803 -42.31 -12.67 -25.66
C CYS A 803 -43.61 -13.32 -26.18
N TYR A 804 -44.11 -14.38 -25.53
CA TYR A 804 -45.39 -15.00 -25.87
C TYR A 804 -46.57 -14.00 -25.75
N LEU A 805 -46.63 -13.23 -24.67
CA LEU A 805 -47.67 -12.22 -24.46
C LEU A 805 -47.56 -11.04 -25.44
N GLU A 806 -46.35 -10.63 -25.82
CA GLU A 806 -46.11 -9.59 -26.82
C GLU A 806 -46.55 -10.06 -28.22
N GLU A 807 -46.29 -11.32 -28.58
CA GLU A 807 -46.84 -11.94 -29.79
C GLU A 807 -48.38 -11.99 -29.79
N GLU A 808 -48.99 -12.37 -28.67
CA GLU A 808 -50.46 -12.47 -28.54
C GLU A 808 -51.10 -11.08 -28.67
N LYS A 809 -50.53 -10.07 -28.01
CA LYS A 809 -50.87 -8.65 -28.14
C LYS A 809 -50.76 -8.16 -29.58
N CYS A 810 -49.69 -8.52 -30.31
CA CYS A 810 -49.55 -8.19 -31.74
C CYS A 810 -50.66 -8.84 -32.59
N LYS A 811 -51.01 -10.11 -32.32
CA LYS A 811 -52.12 -10.81 -33.00
C LYS A 811 -53.46 -10.09 -32.74
N TYR A 812 -53.76 -9.71 -31.50
CA TYR A 812 -54.97 -8.95 -31.18
C TYR A 812 -55.00 -7.55 -31.79
N GLN A 813 -53.86 -6.82 -31.81
CA GLN A 813 -53.78 -5.51 -32.45
C GLN A 813 -54.02 -5.59 -33.97
N SER A 814 -53.46 -6.62 -34.62
CA SER A 814 -53.68 -6.89 -36.05
C SER A 814 -55.16 -7.19 -36.35
N GLU A 815 -55.82 -8.03 -35.53
CA GLU A 815 -57.24 -8.34 -35.68
C GLU A 815 -58.14 -7.12 -35.41
N VAL A 816 -57.81 -6.28 -34.43
CA VAL A 816 -58.50 -5.00 -34.20
C VAL A 816 -58.32 -4.04 -35.38
N GLY A 817 -57.15 -3.99 -36.01
CA GLY A 817 -56.92 -3.26 -37.26
C GLY A 817 -57.83 -3.76 -38.37
N ARG A 818 -57.78 -5.07 -38.65
CA ARG A 818 -58.62 -5.74 -39.66
C ARG A 818 -60.12 -5.50 -39.46
N LEU A 819 -60.58 -5.49 -38.20
CA LEU A 819 -61.98 -5.21 -37.85
C LEU A 819 -62.35 -3.74 -38.04
N LYS A 820 -61.44 -2.79 -37.76
CA LYS A 820 -61.63 -1.36 -38.05
C LYS A 820 -61.70 -1.10 -39.55
N ASP A 821 -60.79 -1.67 -40.33
CA ASP A 821 -60.77 -1.52 -41.79
C ASP A 821 -62.06 -2.08 -42.40
N HIS A 822 -62.52 -3.24 -41.92
CA HIS A 822 -63.80 -3.82 -42.36
C HIS A 822 -65.02 -2.99 -41.94
N LEU A 823 -65.01 -2.39 -40.74
CA LEU A 823 -66.07 -1.47 -40.31
C LEU A 823 -66.09 -0.21 -41.19
N MET A 824 -64.92 0.35 -41.49
CA MET A 824 -64.77 1.52 -42.36
C MET A 824 -65.29 1.24 -43.77
N VAL A 825 -64.99 0.08 -44.36
CA VAL A 825 -65.56 -0.34 -45.66
C VAL A 825 -67.09 -0.49 -45.60
N ILE A 826 -67.65 -0.97 -44.48
CA ILE A 826 -69.12 -1.02 -44.30
C ILE A 826 -69.71 0.39 -44.16
N GLU A 827 -69.06 1.31 -43.44
CA GLU A 827 -69.48 2.70 -43.29
C GLU A 827 -69.39 3.46 -44.63
N GLU A 828 -68.33 3.27 -45.41
CA GLU A 828 -68.18 3.78 -46.78
C GLU A 828 -69.26 3.23 -47.71
N GLN A 829 -69.54 1.92 -47.65
CA GLN A 829 -70.55 1.31 -48.51
C GLN A 829 -71.97 1.71 -48.11
N THR A 830 -72.28 1.83 -46.82
CA THR A 830 -73.60 2.28 -46.35
C THR A 830 -73.83 3.78 -46.61
N THR A 831 -72.81 4.62 -46.50
CA THR A 831 -72.90 6.04 -46.91
C THR A 831 -73.04 6.18 -48.42
N ALA A 832 -72.32 5.38 -49.23
CA ALA A 832 -72.52 5.34 -50.68
C ALA A 832 -73.93 4.88 -51.09
N ASP A 833 -74.47 3.84 -50.43
CA ASP A 833 -75.84 3.37 -50.65
C ASP A 833 -76.89 4.41 -50.20
N GLN A 834 -76.62 5.17 -49.13
CA GLN A 834 -77.47 6.29 -48.70
C GLN A 834 -77.47 7.42 -49.74
N ILE A 835 -76.30 7.84 -50.23
CA ILE A 835 -76.19 8.85 -51.30
C ILE A 835 -76.93 8.39 -52.55
N ALA A 836 -76.79 7.11 -52.95
CA ALA A 836 -77.50 6.54 -54.08
C ALA A 836 -79.03 6.44 -53.87
N ALA A 837 -79.50 6.38 -52.62
CA ALA A 837 -80.90 6.47 -52.27
C ALA A 837 -81.42 7.92 -52.32
N GLU A 838 -80.65 8.88 -51.82
CA GLU A 838 -80.93 10.31 -51.89
C GLU A 838 -80.98 10.80 -53.36
N ASP A 839 -80.08 10.34 -54.23
CA ASP A 839 -80.12 10.64 -55.67
C ASP A 839 -81.43 10.15 -56.33
N ARG A 840 -81.87 8.92 -56.01
CA ARG A 840 -83.17 8.40 -56.47
C ARG A 840 -84.34 9.19 -55.90
N GLU A 841 -84.25 9.62 -54.64
CA GLU A 841 -85.28 10.44 -54.01
C GLU A 841 -85.36 11.82 -54.67
N THR A 842 -84.23 12.47 -54.97
CA THR A 842 -84.25 13.77 -55.65
C THR A 842 -84.74 13.67 -57.10
N GLU A 843 -84.51 12.56 -57.80
CA GLU A 843 -85.09 12.29 -59.11
C GLU A 843 -86.62 12.07 -59.03
N LEU A 844 -87.10 11.32 -58.02
CA LEU A 844 -88.53 11.16 -57.74
C LEU A 844 -89.18 12.49 -57.32
N ARG A 845 -88.53 13.31 -56.50
CA ARG A 845 -88.99 14.66 -56.11
C ARG A 845 -89.05 15.59 -57.32
N LYS A 846 -88.10 15.54 -58.25
CA LYS A 846 -88.19 16.26 -59.54
C LYS A 846 -89.40 15.77 -60.36
N ARG A 847 -89.65 14.46 -60.38
CA ARG A 847 -90.83 13.86 -61.04
C ARG A 847 -92.15 14.31 -60.40
N ILE A 848 -92.19 14.42 -59.06
CA ILE A 848 -93.32 14.92 -58.28
C ILE A 848 -93.52 16.41 -58.53
N ASN A 849 -92.47 17.23 -58.48
CA ASN A 849 -92.58 18.67 -58.76
C ASN A 849 -93.08 18.95 -60.19
N GLU A 850 -92.74 18.13 -61.19
CA GLU A 850 -93.29 18.23 -62.54
C GLU A 850 -94.80 17.89 -62.59
N LEU A 851 -95.26 16.97 -61.73
CA LEU A 851 -96.68 16.62 -61.57
C LEU A 851 -97.45 17.63 -60.71
N GLU A 852 -96.80 18.24 -59.71
CA GLU A 852 -97.37 19.29 -58.86
C GLU A 852 -97.45 20.62 -59.61
N ARG A 853 -96.50 20.91 -60.51
CA ARG A 853 -96.58 22.03 -61.47
C ARG A 853 -97.79 21.93 -62.41
N ILE A 854 -98.28 20.71 -62.68
CA ILE A 854 -99.53 20.46 -63.44
C ILE A 854 -100.78 20.57 -62.54
N LYS A 855 -100.62 20.51 -61.20
CA LYS A 855 -101.70 20.54 -60.22
C LYS A 855 -101.91 21.94 -59.59
N SER A 856 -100.85 22.74 -59.48
CA SER A 856 -100.85 24.04 -58.79
C SER A 856 -101.32 25.23 -59.64
N GLU A 857 -101.62 25.05 -60.93
CA GLU A 857 -102.31 26.06 -61.74
C GLU A 857 -103.82 26.20 -61.43
N SER A 858 -104.39 25.39 -60.51
CA SER A 858 -105.85 25.31 -60.34
C SER A 858 -106.46 26.04 -59.12
N THR A 859 -105.84 26.04 -57.93
CA THR A 859 -106.42 26.66 -56.70
C THR A 859 -105.36 27.05 -55.67
N ASP A 860 -105.70 28.06 -54.85
CA ASP A 860 -105.12 28.40 -53.52
C ASP A 860 -103.83 29.24 -53.47
N PHE A 861 -103.98 30.58 -53.40
CA PHE A 861 -102.87 31.51 -53.05
C PHE A 861 -103.30 32.76 -52.25
N ALA A 862 -104.41 32.73 -51.51
CA ALA A 862 -104.98 33.93 -50.88
C ALA A 862 -105.38 33.81 -49.40
N ALA A 863 -105.25 32.63 -48.77
CA ALA A 863 -105.64 32.40 -47.38
C ALA A 863 -104.45 32.30 -46.40
N GLU A 864 -103.31 31.71 -46.82
CA GLU A 864 -102.17 31.45 -45.92
C GLU A 864 -101.50 32.72 -45.36
N PHE A 865 -101.44 33.79 -46.15
CA PHE A 865 -100.63 34.98 -45.85
C PHE A 865 -101.05 35.76 -44.58
N LYS A 866 -102.26 35.50 -44.04
CA LYS A 866 -102.80 36.19 -42.86
C LYS A 866 -102.65 35.39 -41.56
N ASP A 867 -102.64 34.06 -41.64
CA ASP A 867 -102.41 33.19 -40.48
C ASP A 867 -100.92 33.04 -40.19
N GLU A 868 -100.06 33.14 -41.22
CA GLU A 868 -98.61 33.07 -41.06
C GLU A 868 -98.07 34.20 -40.15
N PHE A 869 -98.51 35.45 -40.34
CA PHE A 869 -98.04 36.59 -39.53
C PHE A 869 -98.45 36.50 -38.06
N ASN A 870 -99.66 35.99 -37.75
CA ASN A 870 -100.12 35.83 -36.37
C ASN A 870 -99.44 34.66 -35.65
N ARG A 871 -99.08 33.59 -36.38
CA ARG A 871 -98.18 32.54 -35.86
C ARG A 871 -96.80 33.13 -35.59
N LYS A 872 -96.18 33.80 -36.57
CA LYS A 872 -94.85 34.44 -36.44
C LYS A 872 -94.71 35.31 -35.18
N ILE A 873 -95.73 36.11 -34.85
CA ILE A 873 -95.70 37.01 -33.68
C ILE A 873 -95.76 36.22 -32.37
N ASN A 874 -96.57 35.16 -32.28
CA ASN A 874 -96.63 34.31 -31.09
C ASN A 874 -95.37 33.44 -30.97
N ASP A 875 -94.88 32.88 -32.07
CA ASP A 875 -93.67 32.04 -32.12
C ASP A 875 -92.43 32.86 -31.69
N LEU A 876 -92.28 34.10 -32.18
CA LEU A 876 -91.22 35.01 -31.72
C LEU A 876 -91.36 35.40 -30.25
N THR A 877 -92.60 35.44 -29.71
CA THR A 877 -92.83 35.77 -28.30
C THR A 877 -92.46 34.60 -27.38
N THR A 878 -92.83 33.37 -27.75
CA THR A 878 -92.44 32.16 -27.01
C THR A 878 -90.95 31.84 -27.16
N GLU A 879 -90.36 32.10 -28.32
CA GLU A 879 -88.91 32.03 -28.56
C GLU A 879 -88.15 33.02 -27.66
N ILE A 880 -88.62 34.27 -27.52
CA ILE A 880 -88.03 35.23 -26.57
C ILE A 880 -88.15 34.75 -25.10
N GLU A 881 -89.24 34.09 -24.72
CA GLU A 881 -89.40 33.53 -23.37
C GLU A 881 -88.44 32.34 -23.14
N MET A 882 -88.35 31.40 -24.09
CA MET A 882 -87.42 30.27 -24.03
C MET A 882 -85.96 30.73 -24.07
N LEU A 883 -85.62 31.77 -24.84
CA LEU A 883 -84.28 32.36 -24.87
C LEU A 883 -83.91 33.03 -23.54
N LYS A 884 -84.87 33.57 -22.77
CA LYS A 884 -84.62 34.04 -21.39
C LYS A 884 -84.38 32.86 -20.44
N GLU A 885 -85.15 31.78 -20.55
CA GLU A 885 -84.99 30.57 -19.74
C GLU A 885 -83.62 29.92 -20.02
N HIS A 886 -83.28 29.74 -21.30
CA HIS A 886 -81.97 29.25 -21.74
C HIS A 886 -80.84 30.18 -21.32
N LYS A 887 -81.02 31.51 -21.39
CA LYS A 887 -80.04 32.47 -20.87
C LYS A 887 -79.81 32.26 -19.36
N ASN A 888 -80.86 32.07 -18.57
CA ASN A 888 -80.76 31.80 -17.14
C ASN A 888 -80.04 30.47 -16.85
N ILE A 889 -80.32 29.42 -17.63
CA ILE A 889 -79.63 28.12 -17.52
C ILE A 889 -78.15 28.29 -17.87
N LEU A 890 -77.83 28.96 -18.99
CA LEU A 890 -76.46 29.24 -19.41
C LEU A 890 -75.72 30.16 -18.44
N GLU A 891 -76.37 31.14 -17.80
CA GLU A 891 -75.75 31.98 -16.76
C GLU A 891 -75.44 31.15 -15.50
N ASN A 892 -76.30 30.20 -15.11
CA ASN A 892 -76.02 29.27 -14.01
C ASN A 892 -74.94 28.23 -14.34
N GLU A 893 -74.93 27.69 -15.56
CA GLU A 893 -73.87 26.78 -16.04
C GLU A 893 -72.54 27.52 -16.17
N LEU A 894 -72.52 28.76 -16.66
CA LEU A 894 -71.33 29.60 -16.74
C LEU A 894 -70.82 29.98 -15.35
N LEU A 895 -71.70 30.24 -14.38
CA LEU A 895 -71.31 30.41 -12.97
C LEU A 895 -70.68 29.12 -12.40
N GLY A 896 -71.29 27.95 -12.67
CA GLY A 896 -70.76 26.65 -12.28
C GLY A 896 -69.39 26.35 -12.90
N LYS A 897 -69.25 26.59 -14.21
CA LYS A 897 -67.99 26.44 -14.95
C LYS A 897 -66.94 27.46 -14.53
N SER A 898 -67.33 28.68 -14.16
CA SER A 898 -66.43 29.65 -13.53
C SER A 898 -65.90 29.13 -12.19
N GLY A 899 -66.74 28.49 -11.38
CA GLY A 899 -66.32 27.84 -10.13
C GLY A 899 -65.41 26.63 -10.35
N GLU A 900 -65.68 25.80 -11.37
CA GLU A 900 -64.79 24.71 -11.78
C GLU A 900 -63.43 25.22 -12.29
N ILE A 901 -63.42 26.31 -13.08
CA ILE A 901 -62.20 26.98 -13.56
C ILE A 901 -61.43 27.60 -12.39
N GLU A 902 -62.10 28.20 -11.42
CA GLU A 902 -61.46 28.76 -10.23
C GLU A 902 -60.85 27.67 -9.34
N ALA A 903 -61.54 26.53 -9.16
CA ALA A 903 -60.98 25.35 -8.49
C ALA A 903 -59.80 24.73 -9.28
N ALA A 904 -59.89 24.65 -10.60
CA ALA A 904 -58.79 24.21 -11.46
C ALA A 904 -57.59 25.16 -11.39
N ASN A 905 -57.81 26.48 -11.30
CA ASN A 905 -56.76 27.48 -11.11
C ASN A 905 -56.10 27.38 -9.73
N VAL A 906 -56.84 27.04 -8.67
CA VAL A 906 -56.27 26.74 -7.34
C VAL A 906 -55.42 25.47 -7.38
N ASN A 907 -55.88 24.42 -8.07
CA ASN A 907 -55.11 23.19 -8.25
C ASN A 907 -53.86 23.40 -9.12
N LEU A 908 -53.95 24.20 -10.19
CA LEU A 908 -52.82 24.61 -11.02
C LEU A 908 -51.81 25.44 -10.21
N ARG A 909 -52.25 26.38 -9.37
CA ARG A 909 -51.34 27.09 -8.44
C ARG A 909 -50.68 26.13 -7.44
N THR A 910 -51.41 25.13 -6.95
CA THR A 910 -50.85 24.13 -6.03
C THR A 910 -49.77 23.29 -6.72
N LEU A 911 -50.02 22.89 -7.97
CA LEU A 911 -49.03 22.19 -8.80
C LEU A 911 -47.87 23.09 -9.23
N GLN A 912 -48.10 24.36 -9.52
CA GLN A 912 -47.04 25.34 -9.80
C GLN A 912 -46.14 25.55 -8.60
N ASN A 913 -46.71 25.66 -7.39
CA ASN A 913 -45.94 25.73 -6.16
C ASN A 913 -45.15 24.43 -5.94
N ALA A 914 -45.77 23.25 -6.08
CA ALA A 914 -45.06 21.97 -5.93
C ALA A 914 -43.95 21.77 -6.98
N LEU A 915 -44.12 22.27 -8.21
CA LEU A 915 -43.08 22.30 -9.23
C LEU A 915 -41.99 23.33 -8.92
N GLN A 916 -42.33 24.47 -8.32
CA GLN A 916 -41.35 25.45 -7.85
C GLN A 916 -40.54 24.87 -6.69
N ASP A 917 -41.18 24.27 -5.69
CA ASP A 917 -40.53 23.60 -4.56
C ASP A 917 -39.59 22.49 -5.05
N LEU A 918 -40.04 21.64 -5.99
CA LEU A 918 -39.20 20.61 -6.62
C LEU A 918 -38.03 21.21 -7.43
N THR A 919 -38.24 22.35 -8.08
CA THR A 919 -37.17 23.07 -8.82
C THR A 919 -36.16 23.67 -7.85
N GLU A 920 -36.61 24.24 -6.72
CA GLU A 920 -35.75 24.78 -5.66
C GLU A 920 -34.96 23.66 -4.96
N ASP A 921 -35.56 22.50 -4.71
CA ASP A 921 -34.88 21.30 -4.20
C ASP A 921 -33.83 20.78 -5.19
N GLN A 922 -34.15 20.65 -6.48
CA GLN A 922 -33.18 20.30 -7.52
C GLN A 922 -32.04 21.31 -7.63
N LEU A 923 -32.31 22.60 -7.44
CA LEU A 923 -31.31 23.66 -7.47
C LEU A 923 -30.41 23.60 -6.21
N MET A 924 -30.98 23.30 -5.04
CA MET A 924 -30.22 23.02 -3.81
C MET A 924 -29.35 21.77 -3.94
N GLU A 925 -29.85 20.70 -4.55
CA GLU A 925 -29.10 19.46 -4.77
C GLU A 925 -27.99 19.64 -5.81
N THR A 926 -28.28 20.31 -6.93
CA THR A 926 -27.27 20.74 -7.91
C THR A 926 -26.19 21.61 -7.26
N LYS A 927 -26.57 22.49 -6.34
CA LYS A 927 -25.62 23.30 -5.57
C LYS A 927 -24.76 22.44 -4.64
N LYS A 928 -25.32 21.46 -3.93
CA LYS A 928 -24.54 20.52 -3.09
C LYS A 928 -23.51 19.76 -3.92
N TYR A 929 -23.90 19.22 -5.09
CA TYR A 929 -22.96 18.54 -5.98
C TYR A 929 -21.88 19.49 -6.52
N LYS A 930 -22.24 20.73 -6.87
CA LYS A 930 -21.27 21.74 -7.30
C LYS A 930 -20.29 22.11 -6.19
N ASP A 931 -20.76 22.25 -4.94
CA ASP A 931 -19.92 22.54 -3.79
C ASP A 931 -19.01 21.33 -3.45
N GLN A 932 -19.47 20.09 -3.64
CA GLN A 932 -18.63 18.88 -3.56
C GLN A 932 -17.56 18.82 -4.66
N ILE A 933 -17.92 19.13 -5.91
CA ILE A 933 -16.97 19.19 -7.04
C ILE A 933 -15.90 20.26 -6.76
N ASN A 934 -16.28 21.45 -6.30
CA ASN A 934 -15.33 22.50 -5.92
C ASN A 934 -14.37 22.04 -4.80
N LEU A 935 -14.84 21.26 -3.81
CA LEU A 935 -14.00 20.72 -2.74
C LEU A 935 -13.00 19.69 -3.28
N LEU A 936 -13.45 18.77 -4.15
CA LEU A 936 -12.57 17.81 -4.82
C LEU A 936 -11.57 18.51 -5.75
N GLU A 937 -11.96 19.60 -6.41
CA GLU A 937 -11.08 20.40 -7.26
C GLU A 937 -10.01 21.15 -6.44
N ILE A 938 -10.35 21.65 -5.24
CA ILE A 938 -9.38 22.19 -4.28
C ILE A 938 -8.42 21.10 -3.78
N GLU A 939 -8.92 19.91 -3.49
CA GLU A 939 -8.10 18.77 -3.03
C GLU A 939 -7.15 18.26 -4.14
N ILE A 940 -7.64 18.15 -5.38
CA ILE A 940 -6.84 17.86 -6.57
C ILE A 940 -5.75 18.92 -6.78
N ASN A 941 -6.08 20.21 -6.63
CA ASN A 941 -5.09 21.29 -6.74
C ASN A 941 -4.04 21.23 -5.62
N LYS A 942 -4.43 20.83 -4.40
CA LYS A 942 -3.49 20.59 -3.29
C LYS A 942 -2.56 19.41 -3.59
N PHE A 943 -3.08 18.32 -4.15
CA PHE A 943 -2.24 17.19 -4.58
C PHE A 943 -1.28 17.57 -5.72
N HIS A 944 -1.70 18.39 -6.69
CA HIS A 944 -0.78 18.93 -7.70
C HIS A 944 0.33 19.77 -7.07
N GLN A 945 0.01 20.65 -6.11
CA GLN A 945 1.02 21.42 -5.40
C GLN A 945 2.01 20.53 -4.64
N THR A 946 1.54 19.47 -3.95
CA THR A 946 2.43 18.51 -3.28
C THR A 946 3.29 17.70 -4.27
N ILE A 947 2.75 17.37 -5.46
CA ILE A 947 3.53 16.74 -6.55
C ILE A 947 4.60 17.69 -7.08
N ASP A 948 4.29 18.97 -7.27
CA ASP A 948 5.26 19.99 -7.70
C ASP A 948 6.36 20.22 -6.65
N GLU A 949 6.01 20.28 -5.37
CA GLU A 949 6.96 20.35 -4.24
C GLU A 949 7.86 19.11 -4.20
N MET A 950 7.30 17.90 -4.37
CA MET A 950 8.05 16.64 -4.45
C MET A 950 8.96 16.59 -5.70
N ASN A 951 8.52 17.13 -6.83
CA ASN A 951 9.34 17.26 -8.04
C ASN A 951 10.52 18.24 -7.84
N MET A 952 10.31 19.36 -7.14
CA MET A 952 11.39 20.29 -6.78
C MET A 952 12.43 19.63 -5.85
N VAL A 953 11.98 18.88 -4.84
CA VAL A 953 12.88 18.09 -3.98
C VAL A 953 13.64 17.05 -4.80
N LYS A 954 12.97 16.33 -5.71
CA LYS A 954 13.60 15.36 -6.62
C LYS A 954 14.68 16.02 -7.49
N THR A 955 14.42 17.17 -8.10
CA THR A 955 15.43 17.89 -8.90
C THR A 955 16.60 18.39 -8.05
N THR A 956 16.36 18.73 -6.78
CA THR A 956 17.43 19.13 -5.85
C THR A 956 18.33 17.94 -5.52
N LEU A 957 17.73 16.79 -5.14
CA LEU A 957 18.46 15.54 -4.86
C LEU A 957 19.24 15.04 -6.08
N GLU A 958 18.69 15.13 -7.29
CA GLU A 958 19.42 14.74 -8.51
C GLU A 958 20.62 15.68 -8.75
N SER A 959 20.51 16.97 -8.45
CA SER A 959 21.63 17.92 -8.54
C SER A 959 22.71 17.67 -7.46
N GLU A 960 22.31 17.30 -6.25
CA GLU A 960 23.23 16.91 -5.17
C GLU A 960 23.96 15.59 -5.51
N LYS A 961 23.25 14.60 -6.05
CA LYS A 961 23.81 13.34 -6.56
C LYS A 961 24.81 13.58 -7.69
N VAL A 962 24.52 14.49 -8.63
CA VAL A 962 25.49 14.90 -9.66
C VAL A 962 26.72 15.57 -9.03
N GLY A 963 26.54 16.42 -8.02
CA GLY A 963 27.63 17.02 -7.26
C GLY A 963 28.52 15.98 -6.54
N LEU A 964 27.91 15.02 -5.86
CA LEU A 964 28.60 13.91 -5.19
C LEU A 964 29.33 13.01 -6.19
N ASN A 965 28.72 12.68 -7.33
CA ASN A 965 29.38 11.94 -8.40
C ASN A 965 30.59 12.70 -8.98
N GLY A 966 30.52 14.03 -9.04
CA GLY A 966 31.67 14.88 -9.37
C GLY A 966 32.81 14.75 -8.35
N ILE A 967 32.50 14.81 -7.05
CA ILE A 967 33.48 14.61 -5.97
C ILE A 967 34.09 13.20 -6.00
N ILE A 968 33.27 12.16 -6.21
CA ILE A 968 33.73 10.77 -6.35
C ILE A 968 34.67 10.63 -7.55
N SER A 969 34.37 11.31 -8.67
CA SER A 969 35.23 11.29 -9.87
C SER A 969 36.56 12.01 -9.64
N GLU A 970 36.54 13.15 -8.93
CA GLU A 970 37.76 13.88 -8.53
C GLU A 970 38.62 13.03 -7.56
N LEU A 971 38.01 12.35 -6.59
CA LEU A 971 38.69 11.46 -5.66
C LEU A 971 39.27 10.23 -6.36
N LYS A 972 38.51 9.58 -7.28
CA LYS A 972 39.02 8.47 -8.10
C LYS A 972 40.23 8.91 -8.92
N LYS A 973 40.18 10.10 -9.52
CA LYS A 973 41.31 10.65 -10.27
C LYS A 973 42.53 10.90 -9.38
N GLN A 974 42.34 11.47 -8.19
CA GLN A 974 43.44 11.64 -7.22
C GLN A 974 44.02 10.29 -6.76
N LEU A 975 43.21 9.25 -6.67
CA LEU A 975 43.65 7.90 -6.31
C LEU A 975 44.44 7.27 -7.47
N GLU A 976 44.01 7.47 -8.72
CA GLU A 976 44.74 7.06 -9.92
C GLU A 976 46.09 7.78 -10.06
N ASP A 977 46.11 9.10 -9.89
CA ASP A 977 47.35 9.92 -9.87
C ASP A 977 48.33 9.39 -8.79
N ARG A 978 47.81 8.97 -7.62
CA ARG A 978 48.61 8.37 -6.54
C ARG A 978 49.08 6.94 -6.82
N ASN A 979 48.27 6.13 -7.50
CA ASN A 979 48.69 4.80 -7.94
C ASN A 979 49.81 4.89 -8.99
N GLN A 980 49.76 5.90 -9.87
CA GLN A 980 50.85 6.19 -10.81
C GLN A 980 52.11 6.67 -10.06
N ASP A 981 52.00 7.58 -9.09
CA ASP A 981 53.13 7.97 -8.21
C ASP A 981 53.76 6.75 -7.51
N ILE A 982 52.95 5.80 -7.02
CA ILE A 982 53.41 4.55 -6.39
C ILE A 982 54.15 3.69 -7.40
N SER A 983 53.59 3.46 -8.60
CA SER A 983 54.24 2.64 -9.63
C SER A 983 55.55 3.25 -10.13
N ASP A 984 55.63 4.58 -10.25
CA ASP A 984 56.86 5.32 -10.56
C ASP A 984 57.92 5.19 -9.44
N LEU A 985 57.49 5.14 -8.17
CA LEU A 985 58.36 4.90 -7.02
C LEU A 985 58.83 3.44 -6.92
N GLU A 986 57.97 2.47 -7.20
CA GLU A 986 58.31 1.04 -7.30
C GLU A 986 59.34 0.81 -8.41
N MET A 987 59.16 1.43 -9.58
CA MET A 987 60.14 1.39 -10.67
C MET A 987 61.49 1.99 -10.24
N GLN A 988 61.50 3.12 -9.52
CA GLN A 988 62.72 3.70 -8.97
C GLN A 988 63.39 2.79 -7.92
N LEU A 989 62.61 2.14 -7.04
CA LEU A 989 63.12 1.18 -6.07
C LEU A 989 63.72 -0.06 -6.76
N GLN A 990 63.09 -0.55 -7.82
CA GLN A 990 63.57 -1.66 -8.63
C GLN A 990 64.88 -1.30 -9.35
N ASP A 991 65.01 -0.09 -9.90
CA ASP A 991 66.26 0.40 -10.49
C ASP A 991 67.37 0.56 -9.45
N ILE A 992 67.06 1.09 -8.25
CA ILE A 992 68.01 1.16 -7.13
C ILE A 992 68.43 -0.25 -6.67
N HIS A 993 67.51 -1.22 -6.63
CA HIS A 993 67.82 -2.61 -6.30
C HIS A 993 68.77 -3.22 -7.35
N ASN A 994 68.46 -3.01 -8.63
CA ASN A 994 69.29 -3.46 -9.77
C ASN A 994 70.69 -2.80 -9.78
N GLU A 995 70.82 -1.52 -9.40
CA GLU A 995 72.13 -0.88 -9.22
C GLU A 995 72.89 -1.43 -8.01
N ARG A 996 72.19 -1.63 -6.88
CA ARG A 996 72.78 -2.18 -5.66
C ARG A 996 73.27 -3.62 -5.84
N GLU A 997 72.55 -4.42 -6.61
CA GLU A 997 72.94 -5.78 -6.99
C GLU A 997 74.10 -5.80 -8.00
N LYS A 998 74.17 -4.83 -8.93
CA LYS A 998 75.38 -4.63 -9.76
C LYS A 998 76.59 -4.23 -8.91
N GLN A 999 76.41 -3.40 -7.88
CA GLN A 999 77.49 -3.01 -6.96
C GLN A 999 77.94 -4.15 -6.03
N SER A 1000 77.02 -4.96 -5.51
CA SER A 1000 77.36 -6.13 -4.67
C SER A 1000 78.16 -7.17 -5.47
N ASN A 1001 77.72 -7.48 -6.69
CA ASN A 1001 78.37 -8.45 -7.57
C ASN A 1001 79.76 -8.02 -8.08
N LEU A 1002 80.08 -6.71 -8.12
CA LEU A 1002 81.45 -6.25 -8.40
C LEU A 1002 82.41 -6.37 -7.21
N SER A 1003 81.91 -6.51 -5.97
CA SER A 1003 82.75 -6.46 -4.76
C SER A 1003 83.50 -7.75 -4.43
N HIS A 1004 83.07 -8.90 -4.97
CA HIS A 1004 83.54 -10.22 -4.54
C HIS A 1004 84.70 -10.84 -5.35
N ARG A 1005 85.42 -10.05 -6.18
CA ARG A 1005 86.50 -10.59 -7.03
C ARG A 1005 87.75 -9.70 -7.18
N SER A 1006 88.49 -9.46 -6.11
CA SER A 1006 89.97 -9.45 -6.19
C SER A 1006 90.68 -9.56 -4.85
N VAL A 1007 91.44 -10.63 -4.75
CA VAL A 1007 92.38 -11.04 -3.71
C VAL A 1007 93.63 -10.12 -3.61
N HIS A 1008 94.15 -9.97 -2.38
CA HIS A 1008 95.54 -9.63 -1.96
C HIS A 1008 96.15 -8.21 -2.08
N SER A 1009 96.62 -7.77 -0.89
CA SER A 1009 97.97 -7.25 -0.56
C SER A 1009 98.16 -5.74 -0.28
N SER A 1010 99.07 -5.50 0.68
CA SER A 1010 100.04 -4.40 0.73
C SER A 1010 99.56 -2.94 0.92
N HIS A 1011 99.78 -2.44 2.15
CA HIS A 1011 100.48 -1.18 2.49
C HIS A 1011 100.12 0.16 1.80
N GLY A 1012 99.89 1.19 2.63
CA GLY A 1012 99.90 2.62 2.24
C GLY A 1012 98.48 3.12 1.90
N ASP A 1013 97.83 3.97 2.71
CA ASP A 1013 98.17 5.35 3.11
C ASP A 1013 97.88 6.40 1.99
N LEU A 1014 97.28 7.51 2.41
CA LEU A 1014 96.79 8.69 1.66
C LEU A 1014 95.61 8.57 0.65
N GLY A 1015 94.59 9.43 0.88
CA GLY A 1015 93.85 10.14 -0.18
C GLY A 1015 92.33 9.92 -0.19
N VAL A 1016 91.53 10.43 0.76
CA VAL A 1016 91.03 11.83 0.89
C VAL A 1016 89.99 12.23 -0.19
N TYR A 1017 88.98 13.01 0.24
CA TYR A 1017 87.85 13.64 -0.50
C TYR A 1017 86.59 12.76 -0.62
N ASN A 1018 85.57 12.92 0.25
CA ASN A 1018 84.59 14.03 0.40
C ASN A 1018 83.35 13.80 -0.49
N ALA A 1019 82.10 14.04 -0.08
CA ALA A 1019 81.43 14.46 1.17
C ALA A 1019 79.89 14.30 0.90
N PRO A 1020 78.93 14.88 1.65
CA PRO A 1020 78.87 15.34 3.04
C PRO A 1020 77.88 14.41 3.82
N SER A 1021 77.21 14.74 4.95
CA SER A 1021 77.44 15.69 6.05
C SER A 1021 76.82 15.07 7.31
N THR A 1022 77.60 14.83 8.36
CA THR A 1022 77.07 14.70 9.72
C THR A 1022 76.90 16.11 10.30
N TYR A 1023 75.66 16.51 10.58
CA TYR A 1023 75.36 17.80 11.23
C TYR A 1023 75.88 17.79 12.68
N LYS A 1024 77.14 18.19 12.87
CA LYS A 1024 77.59 18.71 14.16
C LYS A 1024 77.11 20.15 14.26
N ILE A 1025 76.01 20.34 14.99
CA ILE A 1025 75.55 21.66 15.39
C ILE A 1025 76.70 22.36 16.12
N ASP A 1026 77.00 23.59 15.73
CA ASP A 1026 78.04 24.39 16.39
C ASP A 1026 77.67 24.56 17.87
N ASP A 1027 78.62 24.21 18.75
CA ASP A 1027 78.49 24.29 20.20
C ASP A 1027 78.11 25.72 20.62
N ASN A 1028 78.56 26.72 19.84
CA ASN A 1028 78.21 28.12 20.02
C ASN A 1028 76.71 28.39 19.74
N THR A 1029 76.13 27.77 18.70
CA THR A 1029 74.69 27.86 18.37
C THR A 1029 73.84 27.16 19.42
N LEU A 1030 74.26 25.99 19.90
CA LEU A 1030 73.58 25.29 20.99
C LEU A 1030 73.57 26.14 22.27
N ARG A 1031 74.73 26.72 22.61
CA ARG A 1031 74.89 27.63 23.75
C ARG A 1031 74.02 28.88 23.60
N GLN A 1032 73.90 29.41 22.39
CA GLN A 1032 73.09 30.58 22.08
C GLN A 1032 71.58 30.29 22.13
N LEU A 1033 71.13 29.08 21.75
CA LEU A 1033 69.77 28.60 21.98
C LEU A 1033 69.46 28.40 23.48
N PHE A 1034 70.37 27.81 24.26
CA PHE A 1034 70.21 27.71 25.71
C PHE A 1034 70.19 29.08 26.40
N LEU A 1035 71.08 30.00 26.02
CA LEU A 1035 71.05 31.39 26.50
C LEU A 1035 69.75 32.11 26.09
N SER A 1036 69.25 31.87 24.87
CA SER A 1036 67.95 32.41 24.42
C SER A 1036 66.81 31.84 25.25
N TYR A 1037 66.79 30.56 25.58
CA TYR A 1037 65.79 29.94 26.45
C TYR A 1037 65.79 30.54 27.87
N PHE A 1038 66.96 30.78 28.46
CA PHE A 1038 67.05 31.38 29.80
C PHE A 1038 66.80 32.90 29.82
N LEU A 1039 67.05 33.62 28.73
CA LEU A 1039 66.88 35.08 28.63
C LEU A 1039 65.54 35.52 27.99
N ALA A 1040 64.81 34.61 27.35
CA ALA A 1040 63.52 34.90 26.75
C ALA A 1040 62.41 35.14 27.80
N GLU A 1041 61.40 35.88 27.38
CA GLU A 1041 60.12 36.03 28.08
C GLU A 1041 59.40 34.66 28.16
N GLU A 1042 58.61 34.43 29.22
CA GLU A 1042 58.06 33.10 29.54
C GLU A 1042 57.17 32.50 28.45
N ASP A 1043 56.57 33.34 27.61
CA ASP A 1043 55.74 32.96 26.46
C ASP A 1043 56.54 32.43 25.26
N LYS A 1044 57.83 32.77 25.13
CA LYS A 1044 58.69 32.32 24.01
C LYS A 1044 59.57 31.12 24.38
N LYS A 1045 59.72 30.83 25.68
CA LYS A 1045 60.40 29.63 26.18
C LYS A 1045 59.87 28.31 25.61
N PRO A 1046 58.54 28.03 25.56
CA PRO A 1046 58.03 26.78 24.99
C PRO A 1046 58.42 26.59 23.52
N GLU A 1047 58.38 27.66 22.72
CA GLU A 1047 58.74 27.62 21.30
C GLU A 1047 60.24 27.36 21.09
N ILE A 1048 61.10 27.98 21.91
CA ILE A 1048 62.55 27.72 21.94
C ILE A 1048 62.84 26.30 22.45
N ALA A 1049 62.03 25.73 23.35
CA ALA A 1049 62.16 24.35 23.82
C ALA A 1049 61.83 23.32 22.74
N VAL A 1050 60.81 23.56 21.90
CA VAL A 1050 60.50 22.72 20.73
C VAL A 1050 61.60 22.82 19.66
N LEU A 1051 62.19 24.00 19.48
CA LEU A 1051 63.40 24.17 18.64
C LEU A 1051 64.61 23.40 19.20
N LEU A 1052 64.86 23.46 20.52
CA LEU A 1052 65.92 22.70 21.18
C LEU A 1052 65.69 21.18 21.07
N SER A 1053 64.48 20.68 21.32
CA SER A 1053 64.17 19.25 21.18
C SER A 1053 64.30 18.77 19.73
N SER A 1054 63.98 19.66 18.77
CA SER A 1054 64.16 19.35 17.36
C SER A 1054 65.62 19.31 16.92
N ILE A 1055 66.44 20.23 17.42
CA ILE A 1055 67.88 20.32 17.10
C ILE A 1055 68.71 19.24 17.81
N LEU A 1056 68.28 18.77 18.98
CA LEU A 1056 68.98 17.74 19.76
C LEU A 1056 68.59 16.29 19.38
N ASN A 1057 67.74 16.08 18.37
CA ASN A 1057 67.27 14.76 17.93
C ASN A 1057 66.68 13.88 19.05
N TYR A 1058 65.78 14.47 19.86
CA TYR A 1058 64.88 13.67 20.69
C TYR A 1058 63.95 12.82 19.80
N SER A 1059 63.48 11.68 20.34
CA SER A 1059 62.53 10.79 19.67
C SER A 1059 61.24 11.54 19.31
N LEU A 1060 60.48 11.00 18.35
CA LEU A 1060 59.20 11.59 17.94
C LEU A 1060 58.23 11.71 19.13
N GLU A 1061 58.18 10.69 19.98
CA GLU A 1061 57.33 10.65 21.17
C GLU A 1061 57.76 11.64 22.26
N ASP A 1062 59.08 11.81 22.49
CA ASP A 1062 59.58 12.83 23.43
C ASP A 1062 59.39 14.26 22.88
N ARG A 1063 59.53 14.44 21.55
CA ARG A 1063 59.17 15.68 20.86
C ARG A 1063 57.69 16.01 21.05
N GLU A 1064 56.79 15.04 20.93
CA GLU A 1064 55.35 15.24 21.16
C GLU A 1064 55.05 15.55 22.63
N LYS A 1065 55.64 14.85 23.60
CA LYS A 1065 55.50 15.17 25.03
C LYS A 1065 55.97 16.60 25.33
N ILE A 1066 57.08 17.03 24.74
CA ILE A 1066 57.57 18.42 24.85
C ILE A 1066 56.63 19.41 24.14
N ASN A 1067 56.07 19.05 22.96
CA ASN A 1067 55.15 19.90 22.21
C ASN A 1067 53.79 20.05 22.91
N MET A 1068 53.23 18.98 23.48
CA MET A 1068 52.02 19.03 24.29
C MET A 1068 52.24 19.86 25.56
N HIS A 1069 53.39 19.73 26.23
CA HIS A 1069 53.73 20.56 27.38
C HIS A 1069 53.96 22.04 27.00
N ALA A 1070 54.55 22.30 25.82
CA ALA A 1070 54.72 23.64 25.26
C ALA A 1070 53.37 24.30 24.92
N MET A 1071 52.46 23.55 24.27
CA MET A 1071 51.07 23.96 23.98
C MET A 1071 50.28 24.20 25.27
N ALA A 1072 50.45 23.35 26.29
CA ALA A 1072 49.79 23.50 27.58
C ALA A 1072 50.20 24.79 28.31
N LEU A 1073 51.50 25.14 28.33
CA LEU A 1073 51.96 26.42 28.89
C LEU A 1073 51.50 27.62 28.07
N ASN A 1074 51.51 27.54 26.73
CA ASN A 1074 51.04 28.64 25.90
C ASN A 1074 49.51 28.89 26.07
N ASN A 1075 48.74 27.83 26.36
CA ASN A 1075 47.32 27.92 26.68
C ASN A 1075 47.00 28.38 28.12
N GLN A 1076 47.98 28.55 29.02
CA GLN A 1076 47.73 29.07 30.38
C GLN A 1076 47.25 30.54 30.43
N LYS A 1077 47.09 31.23 29.28
CA LYS A 1077 46.42 32.53 29.18
C LYS A 1077 44.96 32.49 28.70
N ARG A 1078 44.35 31.32 28.46
CA ARG A 1078 42.90 31.16 28.24
C ARG A 1078 42.36 29.90 28.95
N GLY A 1079 42.30 29.96 30.28
CA GLY A 1079 41.80 28.88 31.12
C GLY A 1079 40.31 28.60 30.96
N TRP A 1080 39.92 27.32 31.04
CA TRP A 1080 38.56 26.84 30.76
C TRP A 1080 37.53 27.06 31.89
N ILE A 1081 37.88 27.76 32.97
CA ILE A 1081 37.03 27.99 34.15
C ILE A 1081 36.02 29.13 33.89
N ALA A 1082 35.41 29.12 32.70
CA ALA A 1082 34.46 30.14 32.23
C ALA A 1082 33.12 29.55 31.73
N SER A 1083 32.95 28.22 31.78
CA SER A 1083 31.69 27.56 31.40
C SER A 1083 30.79 27.18 32.59
N ILE A 1084 31.27 27.31 33.83
CA ILE A 1084 30.50 26.95 35.02
C ILE A 1084 30.55 28.12 36.03
N LEU A 1085 29.42 28.83 36.10
CA LEU A 1085 29.04 29.92 37.00
C LEU A 1085 29.50 31.35 36.67
N THR A 1086 28.47 32.14 36.30
CA THR A 1086 28.33 33.60 36.47
C THR A 1086 29.09 34.57 35.54
N SER A 1087 28.34 35.09 34.55
CA SER A 1087 28.42 36.50 34.13
C SER A 1087 28.26 37.45 35.32
N PRO A 1088 29.03 38.56 35.40
CA PRO A 1088 28.36 39.86 35.53
C PRO A 1088 29.14 41.07 34.92
N ASN A 1089 28.48 41.91 34.12
CA ASN A 1089 28.14 43.27 34.56
C ASN A 1089 27.33 44.12 33.55
N SER A 1090 26.32 44.81 34.10
CA SER A 1090 25.65 46.06 33.66
C SER A 1090 24.13 45.88 33.52
N SER A 1091 23.26 46.46 34.36
CA SER A 1091 23.50 47.29 35.56
C SER A 1091 22.23 47.47 36.41
N TYR A 1092 22.43 47.67 37.73
CA TYR A 1092 21.60 48.37 38.75
C TYR A 1092 21.02 47.57 39.94
N SER A 1093 21.53 47.92 41.13
CA SER A 1093 20.82 48.15 42.40
C SER A 1093 20.15 46.97 43.16
N THR A 1094 20.17 46.83 44.50
CA THR A 1094 20.95 47.43 45.62
C THR A 1094 20.72 46.55 46.88
N THR A 1095 21.74 46.43 47.75
CA THR A 1095 21.72 45.97 49.18
C THR A 1095 21.36 44.55 49.63
N GLN A 1096 22.26 44.06 50.51
CA GLN A 1096 22.06 43.27 51.75
C GLN A 1096 21.84 41.74 51.70
N SER A 1097 22.94 41.03 51.99
CA SER A 1097 23.11 39.99 53.05
C SER A 1097 21.84 39.29 53.59
N THR A 1098 21.79 37.96 53.72
CA THR A 1098 22.61 37.19 54.70
C THR A 1098 22.62 35.66 54.46
N THR A 1099 23.67 35.01 55.00
CA THR A 1099 23.71 33.62 55.53
C THR A 1099 23.49 32.41 54.61
N SER A 1100 24.52 31.57 54.59
CA SER A 1100 24.56 30.18 54.10
C SER A 1100 23.78 29.18 54.97
N THR A 1101 23.09 28.24 54.35
CA THR A 1101 22.86 26.89 54.88
C THR A 1101 22.89 25.88 53.73
N ASN A 1102 23.69 24.82 53.87
CA ASN A 1102 23.78 23.73 52.90
C ASN A 1102 22.46 22.95 52.86
N THR A 1103 21.89 22.74 51.67
CA THR A 1103 20.75 21.83 51.47
C THR A 1103 21.22 20.55 50.77
N SER A 1104 20.70 19.41 51.22
CA SER A 1104 21.15 18.09 50.78
C SER A 1104 20.58 17.70 49.41
N LEU A 1105 21.24 16.79 48.69
CA LEU A 1105 20.80 16.25 47.39
C LEU A 1105 19.36 15.72 47.43
N THR A 1106 18.94 15.12 48.56
CA THR A 1106 17.56 14.65 48.78
C THR A 1106 16.54 15.81 48.75
N GLU A 1107 16.91 16.99 49.23
CA GLU A 1107 16.05 18.18 49.23
C GLU A 1107 15.95 18.81 47.83
N GLN A 1108 16.99 18.66 47.00
CA GLN A 1108 16.90 18.98 45.56
C GLN A 1108 15.97 18.01 44.82
N PHE A 1109 16.04 16.70 45.13
CA PHE A 1109 15.13 15.70 44.55
C PHE A 1109 13.66 15.93 44.94
N VAL A 1110 13.39 16.26 46.21
CA VAL A 1110 12.05 16.63 46.66
C VAL A 1110 11.58 17.92 45.99
N ARG A 1111 12.43 18.94 45.84
CA ARG A 1111 12.09 20.17 45.10
C ARG A 1111 11.85 19.94 43.61
N PHE A 1112 12.51 18.96 42.99
CA PHE A 1112 12.25 18.58 41.60
C PHE A 1112 10.82 18.00 41.47
N LEU A 1113 10.48 17.04 42.32
CA LEU A 1113 9.13 16.43 42.36
C LEU A 1113 8.03 17.44 42.77
N GLU A 1114 8.34 18.40 43.64
CA GLU A 1114 7.40 19.49 43.98
C GLU A 1114 7.25 20.55 42.88
N ASN A 1115 8.25 20.71 42.00
CA ASN A 1115 8.19 21.64 40.86
C ASN A 1115 7.43 21.05 39.66
N GLU A 1116 7.54 19.74 39.38
CA GLU A 1116 6.70 19.11 38.34
C GLU A 1116 5.22 18.96 38.78
N SER A 1117 4.96 18.79 40.08
CA SER A 1117 3.60 18.53 40.57
C SER A 1117 2.70 19.77 40.78
N LYS A 1118 3.15 21.00 40.48
CA LYS A 1118 2.40 22.24 40.82
C LYS A 1118 2.18 23.24 39.67
N ILE A 1119 1.10 22.96 38.92
CA ILE A 1119 0.07 23.90 38.44
C ILE A 1119 0.39 24.80 37.22
N LYS A 1120 -0.40 24.60 36.15
CA LYS A 1120 -1.39 25.61 35.71
C LYS A 1120 -2.59 25.04 34.92
N LYS A 1121 -3.62 24.62 35.67
CA LYS A 1121 -5.00 24.95 35.28
C LYS A 1121 -5.24 26.43 35.59
N ASN A 1122 -5.82 27.18 34.65
CA ASN A 1122 -6.97 28.09 34.87
C ASN A 1122 -7.21 28.97 33.61
N SER A 1123 -8.43 29.26 33.16
CA SER A 1123 -9.77 28.77 33.60
C SER A 1123 -10.90 29.45 32.80
N ILE A 1124 -12.14 28.91 32.92
CA ILE A 1124 -13.46 29.53 32.63
C ILE A 1124 -13.94 29.41 31.16
N ALA A 1125 -15.16 28.93 30.83
CA ALA A 1125 -16.32 28.56 31.66
C ALA A 1125 -16.99 27.24 31.24
N ILE A 1126 -17.34 26.39 32.22
CA ILE A 1126 -18.55 25.56 32.19
C ILE A 1126 -19.24 25.80 33.54
N THR A 1127 -20.52 26.13 33.51
CA THR A 1127 -21.38 26.30 34.69
C THR A 1127 -22.81 26.01 34.24
N GLU A 1128 -23.64 25.46 35.14
CA GLU A 1128 -25.01 24.97 34.90
C GLU A 1128 -25.08 23.63 34.13
N MET A 1129 -25.82 22.61 34.57
CA MET A 1129 -26.54 22.41 35.85
C MET A 1129 -26.58 20.91 36.18
N SER A 1130 -26.18 20.53 37.40
CA SER A 1130 -26.44 19.21 37.98
C SER A 1130 -26.73 19.39 39.46
N ASN A 1131 -27.99 19.64 39.76
CA ASN A 1131 -28.55 19.65 41.10
C ASN A 1131 -29.78 18.73 41.13
N GLU A 1132 -30.10 18.24 42.32
CA GLU A 1132 -31.32 17.50 42.67
C GLU A 1132 -31.41 16.05 42.16
N LEU A 1133 -30.80 15.16 42.95
CA LEU A 1133 -31.25 13.78 43.10
C LEU A 1133 -31.44 13.52 44.61
N ASN A 1134 -32.65 13.79 45.11
CA ASN A 1134 -33.28 13.21 46.32
C ASN A 1134 -34.55 14.01 46.73
N GLU A 1135 -35.75 13.56 46.34
CA GLU A 1135 -36.93 13.36 47.23
C GLU A 1135 -38.20 12.94 46.47
N THR A 1136 -39.07 12.17 47.16
CA THR A 1136 -40.37 11.60 46.69
C THR A 1136 -40.26 10.58 45.53
N GLN A 1137 -40.58 9.28 45.66
CA GLN A 1137 -41.46 8.48 46.53
C GLN A 1137 -42.97 8.68 46.29
N LEU A 1138 -43.63 7.59 45.86
CA LEU A 1138 -45.08 7.39 45.62
C LEU A 1138 -45.65 8.18 44.43
N ASP A 1139 -46.36 7.55 43.48
CA ASP A 1139 -47.58 6.76 43.72
C ASP A 1139 -47.80 5.62 42.70
N MET A 1140 -48.62 4.62 43.05
CA MET A 1140 -49.16 3.61 42.13
C MET A 1140 -50.66 3.85 41.91
N GLY A 1141 -51.13 3.95 40.66
CA GLY A 1141 -52.55 4.17 40.39
C GLY A 1141 -53.02 3.90 38.97
N PHE A 1142 -53.34 2.62 38.70
CA PHE A 1142 -54.19 2.07 37.63
C PHE A 1142 -53.80 2.30 36.15
#